data_AF-A0A851XR46-F1
#
_entry.id   AF-A0A851XR46-F1
#
_cell.length_a   1.000
_cell.length_b   1.000
_cell.length_c   1.000
_cell.angle_alpha   90.00
_cell.angle_beta   90.00
_cell.angle_gamma   90.00
#
_symmetry.space_group_name_H-M   'P 1'
#
loop_
_entity.id
_entity.type
_entity.pdbx_description
1 polymer ?
#
loop_
_entity_poly.entity_id
_entity_poly.type
_entity_poly.pdbx_seq_one_letter_code
_entity_poly.pdbx_strand_id
1 'polypeptide(L)'
;GSMAAAGGLEDAELREAQRDYLDFLDDEEDQGIYSGKVREMISDNRYRLLVSINDLRRKNEKRANRLLNNAFGELIAFQRALKDFVASVDATYAKQYEDFYIGLEGSFGSKHVSPRTLTACFLSCIVCVEGIVTKCSLVRPKIVRSVHYCPATKKTIERRYTDMTSLDAFPSSSVYPTKDEENNPLETEFGLSVYKDHQTITIQEMPEKAPAGQLPRSVDVILDDDLVDTVKPGDRIQVVGTYRCLPGKKGGYTSGTFRTILIACHVKQMNKDIRPLYSAADVAKIKRFSKSHSKDIFDQLARSLAPSIHGHEYIKKALLCMLLGGVEKILENGSRIRGDINILLIGDPSVAKSQLLRYVLCTAPRAIPTTGRGSSGVGLTAAVTTDQETGERRLEAGAMVLADRGVVCIDEFDKMSDIDRTAIHEVMEQGRVTITKAGIHARLNSRCSVLAAANPVYGRYDQYKTPMENIGLQDSLLSRFDLLFIVLDQMDSEQDREISDHVLRMHRYRKPNEQDGDAMPLGSAVDILATEDPDFAQEEEQELQVYEKHDDLLHGPHRRKEKIVSMEFMRKYIHVAKMIKPVLTEESASYIAEEYSRLRSQNQMNSDMAMTSPVTARTLETLIRLSTAHAKARMNKTIDLQDAEAALELVQFAYFKKVLEKEKKRKKQAEDDSETEKEDEESQPKEERRTRRRKKARTGDEGDSYDPYNFSDAEEEMPEVQAHTPKTPEASASGEAKKSELAEPRLKAFKACLLEVFKASHAQSVGLKNMMESINRDNPEPFSLSEVKMALAHMQDDNQIMVSDDIIFLI
;
A
#
# COMPACT_ATOMS: atom_id res chain seq x y z
N GLY A 1 50.39 -14.44 -40.36
CA GLY A 1 51.47 -14.33 -39.34
C GLY A 1 51.00 -14.94 -38.04
N SER A 2 51.38 -14.37 -36.90
CA SER A 2 51.07 -14.89 -35.55
C SER A 2 49.58 -15.02 -35.22
N MET A 3 48.73 -14.08 -35.64
CA MET A 3 47.28 -14.10 -35.33
C MET A 3 46.56 -15.38 -35.77
N ALA A 4 46.97 -16.00 -36.88
CA ALA A 4 46.36 -17.24 -37.37
C ALA A 4 46.66 -18.46 -36.48
N ALA A 5 47.74 -18.43 -35.70
CA ALA A 5 48.07 -19.48 -34.74
C ALA A 5 47.31 -19.33 -33.41
N ALA A 6 46.93 -18.10 -33.04
CA ALA A 6 46.08 -17.84 -31.87
C ALA A 6 44.64 -18.31 -32.12
N GLY A 7 44.04 -17.89 -33.24
CA GLY A 7 42.67 -18.31 -33.61
C GLY A 7 42.52 -19.83 -33.73
N GLY A 8 43.56 -20.56 -34.16
CA GLY A 8 43.54 -22.02 -34.22
C GLY A 8 43.50 -22.73 -32.86
N LEU A 9 43.87 -22.06 -31.77
CA LEU A 9 43.71 -22.53 -30.39
C LEU A 9 42.33 -22.14 -29.84
N GLU A 10 41.89 -20.90 -30.08
CA GLU A 10 40.55 -20.42 -29.71
C GLU A 10 39.45 -21.28 -30.37
N ASP A 11 39.59 -21.59 -31.67
CA ASP A 11 38.71 -22.52 -32.41
C ASP A 11 38.79 -23.97 -31.89
N ALA A 12 39.83 -24.36 -31.14
CA ALA A 12 39.92 -25.68 -30.53
C ALA A 12 39.19 -25.70 -29.18
N GLU A 13 39.45 -24.73 -28.30
CA GLU A 13 38.74 -24.59 -27.02
C GLU A 13 37.23 -24.34 -27.20
N LEU A 14 36.84 -23.61 -28.25
CA LEU A 14 35.42 -23.34 -28.56
C LEU A 14 34.69 -24.59 -29.08
N ARG A 15 35.38 -25.48 -29.82
CA ARG A 15 34.84 -26.79 -30.22
C ARG A 15 34.82 -27.82 -29.08
N GLU A 16 35.74 -27.71 -28.13
CA GLU A 16 35.68 -28.48 -26.87
C GLU A 16 34.47 -28.03 -26.04
N ALA A 17 34.28 -26.72 -25.86
CA ALA A 17 33.09 -26.16 -25.20
C ALA A 17 31.78 -26.58 -25.88
N GLN A 18 31.69 -26.51 -27.21
CA GLN A 18 30.50 -26.93 -27.97
C GLN A 18 30.15 -28.41 -27.76
N ARG A 19 31.13 -29.28 -27.47
CA ARG A 19 30.89 -30.70 -27.12
C ARG A 19 30.45 -30.84 -25.66
N ASP A 20 31.19 -30.25 -24.72
CA ASP A 20 30.83 -30.26 -23.30
C ASP A 20 29.39 -29.73 -23.05
N TYR A 21 28.92 -28.79 -23.89
CA TYR A 21 27.55 -28.29 -23.86
C TYR A 21 26.52 -29.17 -24.60
N LEU A 22 26.92 -29.93 -25.62
CA LEU A 22 26.06 -30.91 -26.26
C LEU A 22 25.80 -32.08 -25.29
N ASP A 23 26.86 -32.59 -24.66
CA ASP A 23 26.82 -33.63 -23.62
C ASP A 23 26.07 -33.16 -22.35
N PHE A 24 25.93 -31.84 -22.15
CA PHE A 24 25.06 -31.27 -21.11
C PHE A 24 23.57 -31.30 -21.50
N LEU A 25 23.25 -31.02 -22.77
CA LEU A 25 21.87 -30.99 -23.29
C LEU A 25 21.31 -32.39 -23.56
N ASP A 26 22.17 -33.34 -23.91
CA ASP A 26 21.83 -34.76 -24.17
C ASP A 26 21.65 -35.54 -22.85
N ASP A 27 20.61 -35.13 -22.12
CA ASP A 27 20.36 -35.49 -20.71
C ASP A 27 19.48 -36.75 -20.55
N GLU A 28 19.65 -37.76 -21.43
CA GLU A 28 18.83 -39.00 -21.38
C GLU A 28 19.20 -39.95 -20.22
N GLU A 29 20.41 -39.87 -19.66
CA GLU A 29 20.85 -40.74 -18.55
C GLU A 29 20.49 -40.22 -17.14
N ASP A 30 20.33 -38.90 -16.95
CA ASP A 30 20.04 -38.28 -15.65
C ASP A 30 18.53 -38.19 -15.38
N GLN A 31 17.82 -37.20 -15.97
CA GLN A 31 16.40 -36.95 -15.70
C GLN A 31 15.56 -36.53 -16.93
N GLY A 32 16.16 -36.34 -18.10
CA GLY A 32 15.45 -35.95 -19.32
C GLY A 32 14.80 -34.55 -19.26
N ILE A 33 15.19 -33.71 -18.29
CA ILE A 33 14.57 -32.39 -18.07
C ILE A 33 14.89 -31.47 -19.25
N TYR A 34 16.12 -31.48 -19.74
CA TYR A 34 16.54 -30.61 -20.84
C TYR A 34 15.98 -31.05 -22.20
N SER A 35 15.94 -32.36 -22.49
CA SER A 35 15.27 -32.87 -23.69
C SER A 35 13.75 -32.66 -23.64
N GLY A 36 13.13 -32.72 -22.46
CA GLY A 36 11.75 -32.30 -22.22
C GLY A 36 11.50 -30.81 -22.51
N LYS A 37 12.31 -29.92 -21.90
CA LYS A 37 12.26 -28.46 -22.13
C LYS A 37 12.45 -28.09 -23.61
N VAL A 38 13.32 -28.80 -24.34
CA VAL A 38 13.52 -28.57 -25.79
C VAL A 38 12.30 -29.00 -26.61
N ARG A 39 11.64 -30.12 -26.26
CA ARG A 39 10.37 -30.51 -26.90
C ARG A 39 9.24 -29.51 -26.62
N GLU A 40 9.16 -29.00 -25.39
CA GLU A 40 8.24 -27.92 -25.01
C GLU A 40 8.52 -26.64 -25.82
N MET A 41 9.77 -26.19 -25.86
CA MET A 41 10.25 -25.04 -26.64
C MET A 41 9.89 -25.11 -28.13
N ILE A 42 10.03 -26.29 -28.76
CA ILE A 42 9.61 -26.54 -30.15
C ILE A 42 8.08 -26.43 -30.28
N SER A 43 7.31 -27.02 -29.37
CA SER A 43 5.83 -26.93 -29.42
C SER A 43 5.30 -25.51 -29.22
N ASP A 44 5.96 -24.72 -28.39
CA ASP A 44 5.65 -23.31 -28.11
C ASP A 44 6.26 -22.34 -29.15
N ASN A 45 7.05 -22.86 -30.11
CA ASN A 45 7.76 -22.11 -31.15
C ASN A 45 8.67 -20.98 -30.63
N ARG A 46 9.28 -21.17 -29.43
CA ARG A 46 10.22 -20.21 -28.84
C ARG A 46 11.65 -20.50 -29.29
N TYR A 47 12.44 -19.44 -29.47
CA TYR A 47 13.84 -19.54 -29.90
C TYR A 47 14.85 -19.33 -28.76
N ARG A 48 14.40 -19.26 -27.50
CA ARG A 48 15.27 -19.24 -26.31
C ARG A 48 14.96 -20.35 -25.30
N LEU A 49 15.94 -21.22 -25.05
CA LEU A 49 15.93 -22.20 -23.95
C LEU A 49 16.29 -21.53 -22.62
N LEU A 50 15.67 -21.95 -21.51
CA LEU A 50 16.06 -21.54 -20.14
C LEU A 50 16.90 -22.64 -19.47
N VAL A 51 18.14 -22.30 -19.12
CA VAL A 51 19.13 -23.20 -18.51
C VAL A 51 19.47 -22.74 -17.09
N SER A 52 19.45 -23.70 -16.15
CA SER A 52 19.77 -23.46 -14.75
C SER A 52 21.27 -23.68 -14.50
N ILE A 53 21.97 -22.64 -14.06
CA ILE A 53 23.42 -22.68 -13.79
C ILE A 53 23.78 -23.68 -12.68
N ASN A 54 22.85 -23.99 -11.78
CA ASN A 54 23.04 -24.99 -10.73
C ASN A 54 23.31 -26.38 -11.32
N ASP A 55 22.58 -26.77 -12.35
CA ASP A 55 22.76 -28.06 -13.04
C ASP A 55 24.09 -28.06 -13.81
N LEU A 56 24.44 -26.94 -14.45
CA LEU A 56 25.73 -26.79 -15.11
C LEU A 56 26.90 -26.85 -14.12
N ARG A 57 26.75 -26.36 -12.88
CA ARG A 57 27.74 -26.56 -11.81
C ARG A 57 27.83 -28.02 -11.35
N ARG A 58 26.69 -28.72 -11.24
CA ARG A 58 26.62 -30.15 -10.89
C ARG A 58 27.34 -31.02 -11.93
N LYS A 59 27.06 -30.80 -13.23
CA LYS A 59 27.60 -31.61 -14.33
C LYS A 59 29.02 -31.18 -14.76
N ASN A 60 29.35 -29.87 -14.76
CA ASN A 60 30.69 -29.37 -15.09
C ASN A 60 31.03 -27.99 -14.46
N GLU A 61 31.51 -28.01 -13.21
CA GLU A 61 31.94 -26.81 -12.45
C GLU A 61 32.96 -25.93 -13.23
N LYS A 62 33.87 -26.54 -14.00
CA LYS A 62 34.90 -25.80 -14.76
C LYS A 62 34.28 -24.94 -15.87
N ARG A 63 33.29 -25.47 -16.60
CA ARG A 63 32.55 -24.70 -17.62
C ARG A 63 31.66 -23.65 -17.00
N ALA A 64 30.96 -23.96 -15.91
CA ALA A 64 30.18 -22.95 -15.16
C ALA A 64 31.06 -21.75 -14.73
N ASN A 65 32.26 -22.02 -14.22
CA ASN A 65 33.23 -20.98 -13.83
C ASN A 65 33.87 -20.24 -15.03
N ARG A 66 34.02 -20.88 -16.21
CA ARG A 66 34.42 -20.17 -17.45
C ARG A 66 33.30 -19.25 -17.95
N LEU A 67 32.08 -19.76 -18.10
CA LEU A 67 30.89 -19.04 -18.56
C LEU A 67 30.63 -17.75 -17.76
N LEU A 68 30.70 -17.80 -16.41
CA LEU A 68 30.48 -16.66 -15.53
C LEU A 68 31.56 -15.55 -15.62
N ASN A 69 32.73 -15.83 -16.23
CA ASN A 69 33.87 -14.91 -16.30
C ASN A 69 34.21 -14.47 -17.74
N ASN A 70 34.04 -15.34 -18.74
CA ASN A 70 34.19 -15.01 -20.16
C ASN A 70 32.93 -15.45 -20.92
N ALA A 71 31.89 -14.61 -20.86
CA ALA A 71 30.57 -14.99 -21.32
C ALA A 71 30.44 -15.07 -22.86
N PHE A 72 31.18 -14.25 -23.61
CA PHE A 72 30.94 -14.10 -25.05
C PHE A 72 31.27 -15.36 -25.85
N GLY A 73 32.46 -15.95 -25.65
CA GLY A 73 32.86 -17.17 -26.35
C GLY A 73 32.02 -18.39 -25.96
N GLU A 74 31.81 -18.57 -24.65
CA GLU A 74 31.05 -19.69 -24.08
C GLU A 74 29.56 -19.62 -24.49
N LEU A 75 28.91 -18.44 -24.50
CA LEU A 75 27.54 -18.30 -25.00
C LEU A 75 27.42 -18.60 -26.51
N ILE A 76 28.39 -18.19 -27.34
CA ILE A 76 28.38 -18.50 -28.77
C ILE A 76 28.56 -20.01 -29.00
N ALA A 77 29.42 -20.67 -28.22
CA ALA A 77 29.56 -22.13 -28.24
C ALA A 77 28.25 -22.84 -27.83
N PHE A 78 27.61 -22.36 -26.77
CA PHE A 78 26.38 -22.96 -26.23
C PHE A 78 25.19 -22.80 -27.18
N GLN A 79 25.05 -21.64 -27.84
CA GLN A 79 24.03 -21.39 -28.88
C GLN A 79 24.22 -22.30 -30.10
N ARG A 80 25.46 -22.60 -30.50
CA ARG A 80 25.76 -23.57 -31.56
C ARG A 80 25.41 -25.00 -31.13
N ALA A 81 25.80 -25.41 -29.93
CA ALA A 81 25.46 -26.73 -29.37
C ALA A 81 23.92 -26.94 -29.30
N LEU A 82 23.17 -25.93 -28.84
CA LEU A 82 21.72 -25.97 -28.85
C LEU A 82 21.14 -26.08 -30.27
N LYS A 83 21.71 -25.38 -31.26
CA LYS A 83 21.27 -25.48 -32.65
C LYS A 83 21.51 -26.88 -33.24
N ASP A 84 22.65 -27.50 -32.95
CA ASP A 84 22.96 -28.86 -33.37
C ASP A 84 22.01 -29.88 -32.71
N PHE A 85 21.69 -29.70 -31.42
CA PHE A 85 20.73 -30.53 -30.69
C PHE A 85 19.29 -30.37 -31.20
N VAL A 86 18.83 -29.14 -31.45
CA VAL A 86 17.51 -28.90 -32.06
C VAL A 86 17.44 -29.49 -33.48
N ALA A 87 18.55 -29.49 -34.23
CA ALA A 87 18.61 -30.10 -35.55
C ALA A 87 18.61 -31.65 -35.54
N SER A 88 18.99 -32.31 -34.44
CA SER A 88 18.84 -33.77 -34.29
C SER A 88 17.39 -34.16 -33.93
N VAL A 89 16.67 -33.32 -33.19
CA VAL A 89 15.26 -33.52 -32.82
C VAL A 89 14.29 -33.16 -33.95
N ASP A 90 14.44 -31.98 -34.57
CA ASP A 90 13.72 -31.61 -35.80
C ASP A 90 14.54 -30.68 -36.71
N ALA A 91 15.05 -31.25 -37.80
CA ALA A 91 15.74 -30.54 -38.89
C ALA A 91 14.83 -29.61 -39.72
N THR A 92 13.51 -29.60 -39.49
CA THR A 92 12.54 -28.67 -40.10
C THR A 92 12.52 -27.35 -39.33
N TYR A 93 12.26 -27.41 -38.02
CA TYR A 93 12.29 -26.25 -37.12
C TYR A 93 13.66 -25.56 -37.13
N ALA A 94 14.76 -26.32 -37.12
CA ALA A 94 16.14 -25.81 -37.19
C ALA A 94 16.49 -25.03 -38.48
N LYS A 95 15.63 -25.03 -39.50
CA LYS A 95 15.76 -24.21 -40.72
C LYS A 95 14.89 -22.95 -40.74
N GLN A 96 13.89 -22.84 -39.86
CA GLN A 96 13.02 -21.68 -39.79
C GLN A 96 13.68 -20.52 -39.03
N TYR A 97 14.56 -20.83 -38.07
CA TYR A 97 15.26 -19.87 -37.23
C TYR A 97 16.77 -19.82 -37.56
N GLU A 98 17.31 -18.61 -37.72
CA GLU A 98 18.72 -18.43 -38.12
C GLU A 98 19.67 -18.67 -36.95
N ASP A 99 19.33 -18.22 -35.74
CA ASP A 99 20.06 -18.46 -34.49
C ASP A 99 19.08 -18.88 -33.38
N PHE A 100 19.56 -19.63 -32.39
CA PHE A 100 18.86 -19.90 -31.13
C PHE A 100 19.59 -19.20 -29.98
N TYR A 101 18.85 -18.70 -29.00
CA TYR A 101 19.40 -18.02 -27.83
C TYR A 101 19.24 -18.86 -26.57
N ILE A 102 19.96 -18.49 -25.50
CA ILE A 102 19.91 -19.17 -24.21
C ILE A 102 19.75 -18.13 -23.11
N GLY A 103 18.73 -18.33 -22.28
CA GLY A 103 18.50 -17.58 -21.04
C GLY A 103 19.07 -18.37 -19.87
N LEU A 104 19.71 -17.67 -18.95
CA LEU A 104 20.34 -18.26 -17.77
C LEU A 104 19.57 -17.89 -16.51
N GLU A 105 19.38 -18.86 -15.63
CA GLU A 105 18.73 -18.74 -14.31
C GLU A 105 19.49 -19.57 -13.25
N GLY A 106 19.17 -19.42 -11.97
CA GLY A 106 19.87 -20.07 -10.85
C GLY A 106 20.83 -19.14 -10.10
N SER A 107 21.53 -19.66 -9.09
CA SER A 107 22.20 -18.81 -8.09
C SER A 107 23.52 -18.20 -8.57
N PHE A 108 23.50 -16.88 -8.83
CA PHE A 108 24.65 -16.13 -9.30
C PHE A 108 25.69 -15.78 -8.21
N GLY A 109 25.36 -15.97 -6.93
CA GLY A 109 26.25 -15.66 -5.80
C GLY A 109 26.82 -14.24 -5.89
N SER A 110 28.16 -14.11 -5.86
CA SER A 110 28.85 -12.81 -5.95
C SER A 110 28.71 -12.06 -7.29
N LYS A 111 28.06 -12.65 -8.31
CA LYS A 111 27.70 -11.99 -9.57
C LYS A 111 26.28 -11.38 -9.54
N HIS A 112 25.56 -11.53 -8.42
CA HIS A 112 24.30 -10.84 -8.16
C HIS A 112 24.58 -9.46 -7.54
N VAL A 113 24.19 -8.39 -8.23
CA VAL A 113 24.62 -7.01 -7.94
C VAL A 113 23.51 -5.98 -8.17
N SER A 114 23.56 -4.84 -7.48
CA SER A 114 22.72 -3.68 -7.81
C SER A 114 23.39 -2.81 -8.88
N PRO A 115 22.66 -1.90 -9.56
CA PRO A 115 23.23 -0.90 -10.46
C PRO A 115 24.29 0.03 -9.83
N ARG A 116 24.44 0.01 -8.49
CA ARG A 116 25.50 0.72 -7.75
C ARG A 116 26.76 -0.12 -7.57
N THR A 117 26.64 -1.43 -7.36
CA THR A 117 27.79 -2.34 -7.17
C THR A 117 28.35 -2.89 -8.48
N LEU A 118 27.68 -2.63 -9.61
CA LEU A 118 28.12 -2.96 -10.98
C LEU A 118 29.35 -2.14 -11.44
N THR A 119 30.51 -2.49 -10.89
CA THR A 119 31.82 -1.88 -11.20
C THR A 119 32.47 -2.46 -12.47
N ALA A 120 33.58 -1.83 -12.91
CA ALA A 120 34.36 -2.28 -14.07
C ALA A 120 34.96 -3.70 -13.92
N CYS A 121 35.03 -4.24 -12.69
CA CYS A 121 35.49 -5.61 -12.42
C CYS A 121 34.58 -6.69 -13.03
N PHE A 122 33.35 -6.35 -13.43
CA PHE A 122 32.38 -7.29 -14.01
C PHE A 122 32.30 -7.24 -15.55
N LEU A 123 33.18 -6.50 -16.23
CA LEU A 123 33.21 -6.47 -17.70
C LEU A 123 33.41 -7.89 -18.27
N SER A 124 32.72 -8.22 -19.37
CA SER A 124 32.68 -9.54 -20.02
C SER A 124 32.18 -10.72 -19.16
N CYS A 125 31.79 -10.48 -17.91
CA CYS A 125 31.09 -11.45 -17.08
C CYS A 125 29.59 -11.48 -17.39
N ILE A 126 28.94 -12.59 -17.03
CA ILE A 126 27.50 -12.57 -16.73
C ILE A 126 27.31 -11.97 -15.34
N VAL A 127 26.31 -11.11 -15.20
CA VAL A 127 25.83 -10.57 -13.93
C VAL A 127 24.31 -10.69 -13.86
N CYS A 128 23.81 -10.79 -12.63
CA CYS A 128 22.39 -10.66 -12.33
C CYS A 128 22.17 -9.29 -11.69
N VAL A 129 21.37 -8.44 -12.32
CA VAL A 129 21.13 -7.05 -11.91
C VAL A 129 19.66 -6.85 -11.54
N GLU A 130 19.41 -6.39 -10.31
CA GLU A 130 18.07 -6.05 -9.83
C GLU A 130 17.75 -4.57 -9.95
N GLY A 131 16.50 -4.23 -10.25
CA GLY A 131 16.03 -2.86 -10.15
C GLY A 131 14.61 -2.62 -10.64
N ILE A 132 14.24 -1.35 -10.71
CA ILE A 132 12.96 -0.87 -11.24
C ILE A 132 13.20 -0.32 -12.65
N VAL A 133 12.38 -0.71 -13.63
CA VAL A 133 12.45 -0.09 -14.95
C VAL A 133 11.89 1.32 -14.90
N THR A 134 12.70 2.30 -15.29
CA THR A 134 12.33 3.72 -15.28
C THR A 134 11.90 4.24 -16.65
N LYS A 135 12.47 3.69 -17.72
CA LYS A 135 12.15 4.04 -19.11
C LYS A 135 12.22 2.78 -19.96
N CYS A 136 11.27 2.64 -20.86
CA CYS A 136 11.36 1.74 -22.01
C CYS A 136 11.39 2.60 -23.28
N SER A 137 12.31 2.31 -24.19
CA SER A 137 12.31 2.86 -25.54
C SER A 137 11.26 2.17 -26.40
N LEU A 138 10.95 2.76 -27.56
CA LEU A 138 10.11 2.10 -28.57
C LEU A 138 10.86 0.90 -29.17
N VAL A 139 10.12 -0.15 -29.53
CA VAL A 139 10.65 -1.29 -30.31
C VAL A 139 11.13 -0.80 -31.67
N ARG A 140 12.33 -1.23 -32.08
CA ARG A 140 12.89 -0.90 -33.39
C ARG A 140 13.49 -2.14 -34.05
N PRO A 141 13.09 -2.49 -35.30
CA PRO A 141 13.69 -3.60 -36.01
C PRO A 141 15.12 -3.25 -36.43
N LYS A 142 16.04 -4.16 -36.15
CA LYS A 142 17.46 -4.10 -36.48
C LYS A 142 17.80 -5.21 -37.47
N ILE A 143 18.50 -4.87 -38.55
CA ILE A 143 18.87 -5.87 -39.55
C ILE A 143 19.98 -6.81 -39.03
N VAL A 144 19.83 -8.10 -39.30
CA VAL A 144 20.84 -9.15 -39.03
C VAL A 144 21.45 -9.66 -40.33
N ARG A 145 20.62 -9.87 -41.36
CA ARG A 145 21.06 -10.33 -42.69
C ARG A 145 20.24 -9.64 -43.77
N SER A 146 20.90 -9.03 -44.75
CA SER A 146 20.24 -8.64 -46.01
C SER A 146 20.46 -9.71 -47.08
N VAL A 147 19.47 -9.86 -47.95
CA VAL A 147 19.59 -10.58 -49.21
C VAL A 147 19.47 -9.56 -50.33
N HIS A 148 20.43 -9.59 -51.26
CA HIS A 148 20.45 -8.74 -52.43
C HIS A 148 20.38 -9.59 -53.68
N TYR A 149 19.62 -9.14 -54.68
CA TYR A 149 19.57 -9.78 -56.00
C TYR A 149 20.22 -8.86 -57.04
N CYS A 150 21.02 -9.44 -57.93
CA CYS A 150 21.56 -8.75 -59.09
C CYS A 150 20.83 -9.20 -60.36
N PRO A 151 19.95 -8.37 -60.96
CA PRO A 151 19.19 -8.74 -62.16
C PRO A 151 20.06 -9.09 -63.37
N ALA A 152 21.28 -8.55 -63.46
CA ALA A 152 22.21 -8.79 -64.56
C ALA A 152 22.92 -10.15 -64.45
N THR A 153 23.40 -10.53 -63.26
CA THR A 153 24.15 -11.78 -63.04
C THR A 153 23.26 -12.94 -62.58
N LYS A 154 22.02 -12.66 -62.15
CA LYS A 154 21.07 -13.58 -61.49
C LYS A 154 21.61 -14.23 -60.21
N LYS A 155 22.66 -13.64 -59.61
CA LYS A 155 23.23 -14.08 -58.33
C LYS A 155 22.47 -13.39 -57.18
N THR A 156 22.18 -14.15 -56.13
CA THR A 156 21.80 -13.63 -54.82
C THR A 156 23.05 -13.49 -53.95
N ILE A 157 23.25 -12.31 -53.36
CA ILE A 157 24.34 -12.01 -52.43
C ILE A 157 23.74 -11.75 -51.05
N GLU A 158 24.13 -12.57 -50.08
CA GLU A 158 23.74 -12.38 -48.68
C GLU A 158 24.82 -11.59 -47.93
N ARG A 159 24.41 -10.67 -47.06
CA ARG A 159 25.33 -9.93 -46.18
C ARG A 159 24.80 -9.90 -44.75
N ARG A 160 25.56 -10.49 -43.83
CA ARG A 160 25.29 -10.38 -42.38
C ARG A 160 25.84 -9.08 -41.83
N TYR A 161 25.14 -8.51 -40.85
CA TYR A 161 25.47 -7.25 -40.18
C TYR A 161 25.73 -7.49 -38.69
N THR A 162 27.01 -7.48 -38.33
CA THR A 162 27.48 -7.51 -36.94
C THR A 162 27.73 -6.09 -36.42
N ASP A 163 27.49 -5.87 -35.13
CA ASP A 163 27.53 -4.55 -34.48
C ASP A 163 28.16 -4.66 -33.08
N MET A 164 28.59 -3.56 -32.49
CA MET A 164 29.21 -3.57 -31.16
C MET A 164 28.24 -3.97 -30.02
N THR A 165 26.95 -4.14 -30.32
CA THR A 165 25.92 -4.69 -29.42
C THR A 165 25.58 -6.17 -29.66
N SER A 166 26.01 -6.80 -30.77
CA SER A 166 25.93 -8.26 -30.91
C SER A 166 27.01 -8.94 -30.05
N LEU A 167 26.81 -10.22 -29.70
CA LEU A 167 27.82 -11.01 -28.97
C LEU A 167 29.16 -10.95 -29.70
N ASP A 168 29.13 -11.19 -31.01
CA ASP A 168 30.27 -11.00 -31.91
C ASP A 168 30.67 -9.52 -32.01
N ALA A 169 31.96 -9.22 -31.85
CA ALA A 169 32.47 -7.88 -31.56
C ALA A 169 32.98 -7.10 -32.78
N PHE A 170 32.90 -7.67 -33.98
CA PHE A 170 33.39 -7.03 -35.20
C PHE A 170 32.33 -6.07 -35.79
N PRO A 171 32.56 -4.74 -35.82
CA PRO A 171 31.58 -3.80 -36.37
C PRO A 171 31.61 -3.83 -37.91
N SER A 172 30.59 -4.45 -38.51
CA SER A 172 30.40 -4.44 -39.95
C SER A 172 29.92 -3.05 -40.42
N SER A 173 30.31 -2.65 -41.64
CA SER A 173 29.84 -1.40 -42.24
C SER A 173 28.33 -1.47 -42.51
N SER A 174 27.51 -0.69 -41.80
CA SER A 174 26.04 -0.66 -41.89
C SER A 174 25.47 -0.10 -43.21
N VAL A 175 26.30 0.05 -44.22
CA VAL A 175 25.91 0.47 -45.57
C VAL A 175 25.41 -0.77 -46.34
N TYR A 176 24.27 -0.63 -47.02
CA TYR A 176 23.80 -1.63 -47.98
C TYR A 176 24.72 -1.66 -49.21
N PRO A 177 25.23 -2.83 -49.66
CA PRO A 177 25.93 -2.92 -50.94
C PRO A 177 24.95 -2.58 -52.07
N THR A 178 25.21 -1.48 -52.77
CA THR A 178 24.43 -1.01 -53.92
C THR A 178 24.99 -1.48 -55.26
N LYS A 179 26.18 -2.09 -55.24
CA LYS A 179 26.89 -2.60 -56.42
C LYS A 179 27.65 -3.90 -56.15
N ASP A 180 27.72 -4.75 -57.17
CA ASP A 180 28.63 -5.90 -57.24
C ASP A 180 30.10 -5.50 -57.39
N GLU A 181 31.01 -6.47 -57.21
CA GLU A 181 32.42 -6.37 -57.64
C GLU A 181 32.55 -6.05 -59.14
N GLU A 182 31.59 -6.51 -59.95
CA GLU A 182 31.44 -6.21 -61.39
C GLU A 182 30.75 -4.85 -61.66
N ASN A 183 30.53 -4.01 -60.65
CA ASN A 183 29.80 -2.72 -60.70
C ASN A 183 28.31 -2.76 -61.10
N ASN A 184 27.73 -3.95 -61.32
CA ASN A 184 26.29 -4.11 -61.58
C ASN A 184 25.45 -3.60 -60.39
N PRO A 185 24.26 -3.01 -60.62
CA PRO A 185 23.38 -2.54 -59.55
C PRO A 185 22.74 -3.71 -58.79
N LEU A 186 22.72 -3.61 -57.46
CA LEU A 186 22.05 -4.57 -56.57
C LEU A 186 20.68 -4.05 -56.10
N GLU A 187 19.68 -4.92 -56.15
CA GLU A 187 18.35 -4.70 -55.58
C GLU A 187 18.25 -5.39 -54.20
N THR A 188 17.55 -4.79 -53.23
CA THR A 188 17.42 -5.32 -51.86
C THR A 188 16.13 -6.11 -51.72
N GLU A 189 16.22 -7.42 -51.51
CA GLU A 189 15.05 -8.27 -51.31
C GLU A 189 14.65 -8.28 -49.83
N PHE A 190 13.86 -7.27 -49.44
CA PHE A 190 13.37 -7.10 -48.07
C PHE A 190 12.62 -8.33 -47.52
N GLY A 191 11.94 -9.09 -48.37
CA GLY A 191 11.18 -10.28 -47.99
C GLY A 191 12.02 -11.52 -47.64
N LEU A 192 13.29 -11.56 -48.05
CA LEU A 192 14.27 -12.60 -47.65
C LEU A 192 15.29 -12.08 -46.61
N SER A 193 15.24 -10.78 -46.31
CA SER A 193 16.14 -10.14 -45.36
C SER A 193 15.63 -10.31 -43.92
N VAL A 194 16.51 -10.69 -43.00
CA VAL A 194 16.18 -10.99 -41.61
C VAL A 194 16.41 -9.77 -40.72
N TYR A 195 15.33 -9.37 -40.05
CA TYR A 195 15.31 -8.33 -39.03
C TYR A 195 15.00 -8.97 -37.67
N LYS A 196 15.57 -8.39 -36.63
CA LYS A 196 15.39 -8.77 -35.24
C LYS A 196 14.88 -7.57 -34.44
N ASP A 197 14.05 -7.77 -33.42
CA ASP A 197 13.52 -6.64 -32.65
C ASP A 197 14.50 -6.21 -31.56
N HIS A 198 14.72 -4.90 -31.41
CA HIS A 198 15.69 -4.35 -30.47
C HIS A 198 15.06 -3.21 -29.68
N GLN A 199 15.11 -3.30 -28.34
CA GLN A 199 14.58 -2.33 -27.41
C GLN A 199 15.62 -1.98 -26.33
N THR A 200 15.74 -0.70 -25.99
CA THR A 200 16.55 -0.26 -24.84
C THR A 200 15.64 0.07 -23.66
N ILE A 201 16.03 -0.36 -22.47
CA ILE A 201 15.37 0.00 -21.19
C ILE A 201 16.41 0.58 -20.22
N THR A 202 15.99 1.41 -19.26
CA THR A 202 16.86 1.91 -18.20
C THR A 202 16.40 1.39 -16.84
N ILE A 203 17.23 0.59 -16.18
CA ILE A 203 16.97 0.04 -14.84
C ILE A 203 17.58 0.97 -13.80
N GLN A 204 16.85 1.26 -12.74
CA GLN A 204 17.31 2.03 -11.59
C GLN A 204 17.37 1.14 -10.34
N GLU A 205 18.36 1.37 -9.47
CA GLU A 205 18.45 0.73 -8.17
C GLU A 205 17.16 0.96 -7.34
N MET A 206 16.68 -0.09 -6.67
CA MET A 206 15.49 -0.02 -5.81
C MET A 206 15.72 1.01 -4.68
N PRO A 207 14.83 1.99 -4.47
CA PRO A 207 15.04 3.05 -3.48
C PRO A 207 15.09 2.51 -2.04
N GLU A 208 14.47 1.36 -1.79
CA GLU A 208 14.51 0.63 -0.51
C GLU A 208 15.90 0.05 -0.21
N LYS A 209 16.67 -0.34 -1.24
CA LYS A 209 18.04 -0.88 -1.09
C LYS A 209 19.11 0.24 -1.19
N ALA A 210 18.73 1.52 -1.33
CA ALA A 210 19.64 2.64 -1.56
C ALA A 210 20.02 3.39 -0.26
N PRO A 211 21.32 3.66 0.01
CA PRO A 211 21.76 4.40 1.19
C PRO A 211 21.31 5.86 1.16
N ALA A 212 20.73 6.33 2.27
CA ALA A 212 20.19 7.67 2.42
C ALA A 212 21.22 8.77 2.10
N GLY A 213 20.78 9.83 1.41
CA GLY A 213 21.61 10.97 1.03
C GLY A 213 22.39 10.81 -0.28
N GLN A 214 22.32 9.67 -0.97
CA GLN A 214 22.91 9.49 -2.31
C GLN A 214 21.85 9.27 -3.38
N LEU A 215 22.07 9.82 -4.57
CA LEU A 215 21.21 9.57 -5.73
C LEU A 215 21.31 8.09 -6.17
N PRO A 216 20.18 7.38 -6.37
CA PRO A 216 20.19 6.00 -6.88
C PRO A 216 20.74 5.96 -8.31
N ARG A 217 21.55 4.93 -8.60
CA ARG A 217 22.21 4.76 -9.90
C ARG A 217 21.30 4.02 -10.88
N SER A 218 21.56 4.22 -12.17
CA SER A 218 20.86 3.58 -13.28
C SER A 218 21.82 2.94 -14.26
N VAL A 219 21.39 1.85 -14.90
CA VAL A 219 22.12 1.13 -15.95
C VAL A 219 21.24 0.99 -17.20
N ASP A 220 21.85 1.13 -18.36
CA ASP A 220 21.21 0.89 -19.66
C ASP A 220 21.24 -0.61 -19.98
N VAL A 221 20.09 -1.17 -20.34
CA VAL A 221 19.94 -2.58 -20.70
C VAL A 221 19.36 -2.70 -22.11
N ILE A 222 19.94 -3.58 -22.92
CA ILE A 222 19.44 -3.93 -24.25
C ILE A 222 18.65 -5.23 -24.14
N LEU A 223 17.41 -5.20 -24.63
CA LEU A 223 16.55 -6.34 -24.85
C LEU A 223 16.51 -6.58 -26.36
N ASP A 224 16.89 -7.78 -26.78
CA ASP A 224 16.69 -8.26 -28.15
C ASP A 224 15.56 -9.30 -28.15
N ASP A 225 14.79 -9.31 -29.24
CA ASP A 225 13.81 -10.32 -29.62
C ASP A 225 12.79 -10.69 -28.52
N ASP A 226 12.79 -11.92 -28.00
CA ASP A 226 11.76 -12.47 -27.09
C ASP A 226 11.65 -11.74 -25.72
N LEU A 227 12.55 -10.80 -25.46
CA LEU A 227 12.52 -9.94 -24.28
C LEU A 227 11.77 -8.61 -24.49
N VAL A 228 11.51 -8.23 -25.73
CA VAL A 228 10.92 -6.94 -26.10
C VAL A 228 9.46 -6.82 -25.62
N ASP A 229 9.09 -5.63 -25.13
CA ASP A 229 7.81 -5.29 -24.46
C ASP A 229 7.38 -6.21 -23.30
N THR A 230 8.25 -7.11 -22.84
CA THR A 230 7.92 -7.99 -21.70
C THR A 230 7.72 -7.18 -20.40
N VAL A 231 8.47 -6.09 -20.21
CA VAL A 231 8.51 -5.27 -18.98
C VAL A 231 8.01 -3.84 -19.23
N LYS A 232 7.31 -3.27 -18.24
CA LYS A 232 6.77 -1.91 -18.30
C LYS A 232 7.48 -0.99 -17.31
N PRO A 233 7.52 0.34 -17.55
CA PRO A 233 8.02 1.29 -16.57
C PRO A 233 7.26 1.14 -15.24
N GLY A 234 7.99 1.17 -14.12
CA GLY A 234 7.50 0.90 -12.77
C GLY A 234 7.60 -0.57 -12.33
N ASP A 235 7.91 -1.53 -13.21
CA ASP A 235 8.07 -2.92 -12.81
C ASP A 235 9.41 -3.20 -12.11
N ARG A 236 9.37 -3.96 -10.99
CA ARG A 236 10.54 -4.56 -10.35
C ARG A 236 10.98 -5.79 -11.16
N ILE A 237 12.23 -5.79 -11.62
CA ILE A 237 12.80 -6.88 -12.41
C ILE A 237 14.20 -7.26 -11.95
N GLN A 238 14.55 -8.49 -12.30
CA GLN A 238 15.86 -9.11 -12.15
C GLN A 238 16.33 -9.52 -13.55
N VAL A 239 17.41 -8.91 -14.04
CA VAL A 239 17.95 -9.16 -15.38
C VAL A 239 19.27 -9.90 -15.28
N VAL A 240 19.33 -11.06 -15.93
CA VAL A 240 20.57 -11.79 -16.15
C VAL A 240 21.11 -11.41 -17.51
N GLY A 241 22.34 -10.90 -17.58
CA GLY A 241 22.93 -10.44 -18.84
C GLY A 241 24.44 -10.32 -18.82
N THR A 242 25.02 -10.08 -19.99
CA THR A 242 26.46 -9.86 -20.15
C THR A 242 26.78 -8.38 -20.07
N TYR A 243 27.75 -8.00 -19.24
CA TYR A 243 28.13 -6.59 -19.04
C TYR A 243 29.22 -6.16 -20.02
N ARG A 244 28.95 -5.12 -20.81
CA ARG A 244 29.78 -4.69 -21.94
C ARG A 244 29.99 -3.17 -21.94
N CYS A 245 31.13 -2.73 -22.44
CA CYS A 245 31.40 -1.32 -22.71
C CYS A 245 31.35 -1.03 -24.22
N LEU A 246 30.75 0.11 -24.59
CA LEU A 246 30.69 0.64 -25.94
C LEU A 246 31.65 1.84 -26.07
N PRO A 247 32.60 1.84 -27.02
CA PRO A 247 33.54 2.94 -27.20
C PRO A 247 32.88 4.13 -27.92
N GLY A 248 32.81 5.28 -27.23
CA GLY A 248 32.27 6.52 -27.77
C GLY A 248 33.22 7.21 -28.76
N LYS A 249 33.14 6.84 -30.04
CA LYS A 249 33.85 7.51 -31.15
C LYS A 249 33.07 8.76 -31.59
N LYS A 250 33.65 9.95 -31.44
CA LYS A 250 33.12 11.22 -31.99
C LYS A 250 34.17 11.88 -32.88
N GLY A 251 33.87 12.02 -34.17
CA GLY A 251 34.78 12.66 -35.13
C GLY A 251 36.11 11.94 -35.32
N GLY A 252 36.13 10.61 -35.26
CA GLY A 252 37.34 9.78 -35.39
C GLY A 252 38.19 9.69 -34.12
N TYR A 253 38.15 10.70 -33.24
CA TYR A 253 38.76 10.62 -31.91
C TYR A 253 37.92 9.71 -31.00
N THR A 254 38.58 8.85 -30.22
CA THR A 254 37.93 8.06 -29.18
C THR A 254 38.08 8.75 -27.84
N SER A 255 36.98 8.94 -27.11
CA SER A 255 37.11 9.31 -25.69
C SER A 255 37.67 8.13 -24.90
N GLY A 256 38.38 8.41 -23.81
CA GLY A 256 38.69 7.41 -22.77
C GLY A 256 37.48 7.06 -21.90
N THR A 257 36.37 7.80 -22.03
CA THR A 257 35.08 7.46 -21.39
C THR A 257 34.25 6.57 -22.30
N PHE A 258 33.84 5.41 -21.77
CA PHE A 258 33.00 4.43 -22.46
C PHE A 258 31.58 4.40 -21.85
N ARG A 259 30.54 4.19 -22.66
CA ARG A 259 29.17 3.94 -22.17
C ARG A 259 29.10 2.46 -21.81
N THR A 260 28.67 2.09 -20.61
CA THR A 260 28.42 0.69 -20.27
C THR A 260 26.97 0.32 -20.49
N ILE A 261 26.75 -0.93 -20.89
CA ILE A 261 25.44 -1.53 -21.17
C ILE A 261 25.40 -2.95 -20.62
N LEU A 262 24.20 -3.44 -20.31
CA LEU A 262 23.93 -4.85 -20.07
C LEU A 262 23.17 -5.42 -21.29
N ILE A 263 23.68 -6.48 -21.92
CA ILE A 263 22.93 -7.23 -22.94
C ILE A 263 22.17 -8.33 -22.22
N ALA A 264 20.84 -8.24 -22.18
CA ALA A 264 20.02 -9.17 -21.41
C ALA A 264 19.93 -10.54 -22.08
N CYS A 265 20.25 -11.60 -21.34
CA CYS A 265 20.03 -12.99 -21.73
C CYS A 265 18.68 -13.51 -21.21
N HIS A 266 18.28 -13.09 -20.01
CA HIS A 266 17.00 -13.42 -19.37
C HIS A 266 16.49 -12.26 -18.49
N VAL A 267 15.16 -12.14 -18.35
CA VAL A 267 14.49 -11.11 -17.55
C VAL A 267 13.37 -11.74 -16.74
N LYS A 268 13.57 -11.82 -15.42
CA LYS A 268 12.59 -12.29 -14.44
C LYS A 268 11.87 -11.09 -13.82
N GLN A 269 10.55 -11.16 -13.67
CA GLN A 269 9.72 -10.05 -13.19
C GLN A 269 9.20 -10.35 -11.79
N MET A 270 9.81 -9.72 -10.78
CA MET A 270 9.43 -9.90 -9.38
C MET A 270 7.99 -9.45 -9.12
N ASN A 271 7.51 -8.45 -9.87
CA ASN A 271 6.11 -7.97 -9.80
C ASN A 271 5.05 -8.97 -10.34
N LYS A 272 5.43 -10.13 -10.90
CA LYS A 272 4.46 -11.06 -11.53
C LYS A 272 3.82 -12.07 -10.58
N ASP A 273 3.98 -11.90 -9.26
CA ASP A 273 3.31 -12.63 -8.17
C ASP A 273 1.79 -12.39 -8.04
N ILE A 274 1.12 -12.20 -9.17
CA ILE A 274 -0.32 -12.40 -9.36
C ILE A 274 -0.62 -13.91 -9.60
N ARG A 275 0.38 -14.77 -9.35
CA ARG A 275 0.28 -16.22 -9.15
C ARG A 275 1.40 -16.71 -8.21
N PRO A 276 1.30 -16.50 -6.88
CA PRO A 276 2.15 -17.26 -5.96
C PRO A 276 1.95 -18.75 -6.25
N LEU A 277 3.04 -19.52 -6.31
CA LEU A 277 2.95 -20.93 -6.69
C LEU A 277 2.08 -21.69 -5.67
N TYR A 278 0.94 -22.21 -6.14
CA TYR A 278 -0.05 -22.87 -5.30
C TYR A 278 0.20 -24.37 -5.26
N SER A 279 0.98 -24.83 -4.27
CA SER A 279 0.99 -26.25 -3.90
C SER A 279 -0.44 -26.71 -3.58
N ALA A 280 -0.79 -27.94 -3.94
CA ALA A 280 -2.12 -28.49 -3.64
C ALA A 280 -2.41 -28.52 -2.13
N ALA A 281 -1.34 -28.62 -1.32
CA ALA A 281 -1.38 -28.49 0.14
C ALA A 281 -1.85 -27.10 0.59
N ASP A 282 -1.40 -26.01 -0.03
CA ASP A 282 -1.81 -24.64 0.31
C ASP A 282 -3.29 -24.41 0.03
N VAL A 283 -3.77 -24.88 -1.13
CA VAL A 283 -5.20 -24.80 -1.48
C VAL A 283 -6.04 -25.63 -0.51
N ALA A 284 -5.51 -26.76 0.00
CA ALA A 284 -6.14 -27.54 1.06
C ALA A 284 -6.12 -26.82 2.42
N LYS A 285 -5.02 -26.17 2.82
CA LYS A 285 -4.93 -25.33 4.03
C LYS A 285 -5.94 -24.18 3.99
N ILE A 286 -5.99 -23.43 2.89
CA ILE A 286 -6.95 -22.32 2.66
C ILE A 286 -8.41 -22.83 2.73
N LYS A 287 -8.72 -23.95 2.09
CA LYS A 287 -10.06 -24.56 2.15
C LYS A 287 -10.42 -25.11 3.53
N ARG A 288 -9.45 -25.57 4.33
CA ARG A 288 -9.66 -25.96 5.74
C ARG A 288 -9.94 -24.74 6.60
N PHE A 289 -9.17 -23.67 6.44
CA PHE A 289 -9.33 -22.40 7.17
C PHE A 289 -10.68 -21.71 6.89
N SER A 290 -11.12 -21.69 5.63
CA SER A 290 -12.46 -21.19 5.25
C SER A 290 -13.61 -22.08 5.79
N LYS A 291 -13.37 -23.39 5.97
CA LYS A 291 -14.37 -24.34 6.51
C LYS A 291 -14.37 -24.49 8.03
N SER A 292 -13.33 -24.05 8.74
CA SER A 292 -13.34 -24.01 10.20
C SER A 292 -14.30 -22.92 10.68
N HIS A 293 -15.50 -23.33 11.06
CA HIS A 293 -16.65 -22.47 11.34
C HIS A 293 -16.58 -21.69 12.68
N SER A 294 -15.38 -21.27 13.09
CA SER A 294 -15.23 -20.13 14.01
C SER A 294 -15.89 -18.91 13.35
N LYS A 295 -16.85 -18.28 14.02
CA LYS A 295 -17.72 -17.27 13.38
C LYS A 295 -16.97 -16.02 12.89
N ASP A 296 -15.78 -15.79 13.42
CA ASP A 296 -15.10 -14.50 13.40
C ASP A 296 -13.86 -14.48 12.49
N ILE A 297 -13.83 -15.27 11.40
CA ILE A 297 -12.70 -15.30 10.44
C ILE A 297 -12.35 -13.89 9.94
N PHE A 298 -13.36 -13.07 9.65
CA PHE A 298 -13.16 -11.69 9.20
C PHE A 298 -12.51 -10.81 10.28
N ASP A 299 -12.90 -10.99 11.54
CA ASP A 299 -12.33 -10.29 12.70
C ASP A 299 -10.89 -10.74 12.98
N GLN A 300 -10.63 -12.05 12.91
CA GLN A 300 -9.30 -12.65 13.04
C GLN A 300 -8.33 -12.15 11.96
N LEU A 301 -8.78 -12.06 10.70
CA LEU A 301 -8.00 -11.47 9.61
C LEU A 301 -7.79 -9.96 9.81
N ALA A 302 -8.80 -9.22 10.28
CA ALA A 302 -8.69 -7.79 10.56
C ALA A 302 -7.70 -7.49 11.71
N ARG A 303 -7.72 -8.26 12.81
CA ARG A 303 -6.72 -8.16 13.88
C ARG A 303 -5.31 -8.48 13.37
N SER A 304 -5.18 -9.50 12.52
CA SER A 304 -3.88 -9.92 11.95
C SER A 304 -3.28 -8.91 10.97
N LEU A 305 -4.08 -8.07 10.31
CA LEU A 305 -3.61 -7.12 9.27
C LEU A 305 -2.59 -6.08 9.78
N ALA A 306 -2.72 -5.66 11.03
CA ALA A 306 -1.86 -4.67 11.66
C ALA A 306 -1.70 -4.99 13.16
N PRO A 307 -0.79 -5.92 13.53
CA PRO A 307 -0.65 -6.37 14.91
C PRO A 307 0.05 -5.35 15.81
N SER A 308 0.81 -4.38 15.29
CA SER A 308 1.52 -3.37 16.08
C SER A 308 0.64 -2.23 16.61
N ILE A 309 -0.48 -1.96 15.96
CA ILE A 309 -1.38 -0.85 16.27
C ILE A 309 -2.53 -1.38 17.14
N HIS A 310 -2.68 -0.89 18.37
CA HIS A 310 -3.82 -1.27 19.20
C HIS A 310 -5.12 -0.61 18.73
N GLY A 311 -6.27 -1.21 19.06
CA GLY A 311 -7.59 -0.68 18.71
C GLY A 311 -7.91 -0.61 17.21
N HIS A 312 -8.81 0.32 16.87
CA HIS A 312 -9.29 0.66 15.51
C HIS A 312 -9.79 -0.52 14.66
N GLU A 313 -10.49 -1.49 15.25
CA GLU A 313 -10.94 -2.70 14.54
C GLU A 313 -11.80 -2.41 13.30
N TYR A 314 -12.73 -1.46 13.36
CA TYR A 314 -13.56 -1.06 12.21
C TYR A 314 -12.72 -0.55 11.02
N ILE A 315 -11.61 0.16 11.29
CA ILE A 315 -10.69 0.63 10.26
C ILE A 315 -9.93 -0.57 9.66
N LYS A 316 -9.44 -1.51 10.48
CA LYS A 316 -8.78 -2.73 9.99
C LYS A 316 -9.73 -3.61 9.16
N LYS A 317 -10.98 -3.76 9.58
CA LYS A 317 -12.07 -4.43 8.85
C LYS A 317 -12.32 -3.78 7.49
N ALA A 318 -12.41 -2.45 7.44
CA ALA A 318 -12.57 -1.71 6.18
C ALA A 318 -11.34 -1.82 5.26
N LEU A 319 -10.13 -1.74 5.81
CA LEU A 319 -8.88 -1.94 5.05
C LEU A 319 -8.80 -3.36 4.47
N LEU A 320 -9.25 -4.39 5.19
CA LEU A 320 -9.36 -5.75 4.67
C LEU A 320 -10.36 -5.84 3.51
N CYS A 321 -11.54 -5.21 3.64
CA CYS A 321 -12.52 -5.13 2.54
C CYS A 321 -11.94 -4.42 1.30
N MET A 322 -11.20 -3.32 1.48
CA MET A 322 -10.49 -2.62 0.39
C MET A 322 -9.41 -3.52 -0.24
N LEU A 323 -8.62 -4.23 0.55
CA LEU A 323 -7.58 -5.13 0.07
C LEU A 323 -8.15 -6.31 -0.75
N LEU A 324 -9.36 -6.78 -0.42
CA LEU A 324 -10.10 -7.79 -1.19
C LEU A 324 -10.79 -7.22 -2.44
N GLY A 325 -11.26 -5.97 -2.35
CA GLY A 325 -12.04 -5.26 -3.36
C GLY A 325 -13.43 -5.85 -3.59
N GLY A 326 -14.34 -5.09 -4.20
CA GLY A 326 -15.65 -5.60 -4.63
C GLY A 326 -15.60 -6.36 -5.96
N VAL A 327 -16.74 -6.46 -6.64
CA VAL A 327 -16.84 -7.10 -7.97
C VAL A 327 -17.16 -6.04 -9.03
N GLU A 328 -16.23 -5.82 -9.97
CA GLU A 328 -16.53 -5.04 -11.19
C GLU A 328 -17.68 -5.69 -11.97
N LYS A 329 -18.69 -4.91 -12.34
CA LYS A 329 -19.75 -5.33 -13.27
C LYS A 329 -19.64 -4.53 -14.57
N ILE A 330 -19.57 -5.24 -15.68
CA ILE A 330 -19.72 -4.68 -17.03
C ILE A 330 -21.14 -5.05 -17.47
N LEU A 331 -21.92 -4.06 -17.85
CA LEU A 331 -23.27 -4.21 -18.38
C LEU A 331 -23.20 -4.47 -19.89
N GLU A 332 -24.20 -5.16 -20.44
CA GLU A 332 -24.26 -5.51 -21.88
C GLU A 332 -24.31 -4.28 -22.79
N ASN A 333 -24.76 -3.14 -22.27
CA ASN A 333 -24.74 -1.83 -22.95
C ASN A 333 -23.34 -1.16 -22.97
N GLY A 334 -22.28 -1.83 -22.50
CA GLY A 334 -20.91 -1.32 -22.47
C GLY A 334 -20.58 -0.41 -21.28
N SER A 335 -21.54 -0.08 -20.42
CA SER A 335 -21.29 0.65 -19.18
C SER A 335 -20.59 -0.23 -18.13
N ARG A 336 -19.74 0.37 -17.28
CA ARG A 336 -18.98 -0.32 -16.23
C ARG A 336 -19.25 0.32 -14.88
N ILE A 337 -19.72 -0.47 -13.92
CA ILE A 337 -19.89 -0.07 -12.52
C ILE A 337 -18.58 -0.35 -11.78
N ARG A 338 -18.07 0.64 -11.03
CA ARG A 338 -16.82 0.48 -10.25
C ARG A 338 -17.01 -0.54 -9.12
N GLY A 339 -16.09 -1.49 -9.00
CA GLY A 339 -16.06 -2.48 -7.91
C GLY A 339 -15.13 -2.10 -6.75
N ASP A 340 -14.31 -1.07 -6.94
CA ASP A 340 -13.24 -0.65 -6.03
C ASP A 340 -13.80 0.20 -4.87
N ILE A 341 -13.22 0.05 -3.67
CA ILE A 341 -13.65 0.74 -2.44
C ILE A 341 -12.60 1.80 -2.11
N ASN A 342 -13.02 3.03 -1.84
CA ASN A 342 -12.13 4.15 -1.50
C ASN A 342 -12.33 4.57 -0.03
N ILE A 343 -11.24 4.74 0.71
CA ILE A 343 -11.27 5.03 2.15
C ILE A 343 -10.49 6.32 2.45
N LEU A 344 -11.09 7.21 3.25
CA LEU A 344 -10.44 8.41 3.77
C LEU A 344 -10.32 8.34 5.30
N LEU A 345 -9.09 8.51 5.80
CA LEU A 345 -8.75 8.57 7.23
C LEU A 345 -8.46 10.02 7.64
N ILE A 346 -9.42 10.67 8.28
CA ILE A 346 -9.26 11.99 8.89
C ILE A 346 -8.95 11.80 10.38
N GLY A 347 -8.25 12.73 11.00
CA GLY A 347 -8.01 12.69 12.44
C GLY A 347 -6.83 13.55 12.88
N ASP A 348 -6.56 13.56 14.17
CA ASP A 348 -5.45 14.30 14.74
C ASP A 348 -4.08 13.72 14.29
N PRO A 349 -2.97 14.47 14.39
CA PRO A 349 -1.62 13.90 14.28
C PRO A 349 -1.38 12.87 15.41
N SER A 350 -0.30 12.09 15.28
CA SER A 350 0.09 11.00 16.20
C SER A 350 -0.83 9.76 16.23
N VAL A 351 -2.10 9.82 15.80
CA VAL A 351 -3.06 8.69 15.84
C VAL A 351 -2.82 7.62 14.76
N ALA A 352 -1.60 7.10 14.66
CA ALA A 352 -1.13 5.96 13.84
C ALA A 352 -1.44 5.96 12.31
N LYS A 353 -2.13 6.95 11.74
CA LYS A 353 -2.60 6.98 10.33
C LYS A 353 -1.52 6.63 9.30
N SER A 354 -0.37 7.31 9.33
CA SER A 354 0.74 7.03 8.40
C SER A 354 1.42 5.66 8.61
N GLN A 355 1.19 5.00 9.75
CA GLN A 355 1.61 3.61 9.98
C GLN A 355 0.63 2.63 9.30
N LEU A 356 -0.69 2.88 9.39
CA LEU A 356 -1.70 2.11 8.65
C LEU A 356 -1.44 2.16 7.12
N LEU A 357 -1.10 3.33 6.58
CA LEU A 357 -0.72 3.47 5.16
C LEU A 357 0.48 2.57 4.77
N ARG A 358 1.49 2.47 5.65
CA ARG A 358 2.69 1.64 5.44
C ARG A 358 2.37 0.14 5.53
N TYR A 359 1.50 -0.28 6.45
CA TYR A 359 1.05 -1.67 6.51
C TYR A 359 0.32 -2.10 5.23
N VAL A 360 -0.56 -1.26 4.70
CA VAL A 360 -1.25 -1.52 3.43
C VAL A 360 -0.25 -1.60 2.26
N LEU A 361 0.79 -0.75 2.28
CA LEU A 361 1.86 -0.77 1.28
C LEU A 361 2.63 -2.09 1.26
N CYS A 362 3.07 -2.59 2.42
CA CYS A 362 3.82 -3.85 2.49
C CYS A 362 2.94 -5.10 2.29
N THR A 363 1.63 -4.99 2.53
CA THR A 363 0.68 -6.11 2.39
C THR A 363 0.26 -6.34 0.93
N ALA A 364 -0.05 -5.27 0.19
CA ALA A 364 -0.62 -5.37 -1.16
C ALA A 364 0.45 -5.42 -2.27
N PRO A 365 0.42 -6.42 -3.18
CA PRO A 365 1.47 -6.61 -4.19
C PRO A 365 1.52 -5.56 -5.33
N ARG A 366 0.65 -4.53 -5.28
CA ARG A 366 0.62 -3.38 -6.19
C ARG A 366 0.22 -2.10 -5.44
N ALA A 367 0.85 -1.84 -4.30
CA ALA A 367 0.68 -0.56 -3.59
C ALA A 367 1.72 0.47 -4.02
N ILE A 368 1.30 1.72 -4.22
CA ILE A 368 2.21 2.84 -4.51
C ILE A 368 1.99 3.96 -3.47
N PRO A 369 3.06 4.41 -2.78
CA PRO A 369 3.00 5.57 -1.89
C PRO A 369 3.00 6.86 -2.70
N THR A 370 2.18 7.81 -2.27
CA THR A 370 2.09 9.17 -2.80
C THR A 370 1.89 10.14 -1.64
N THR A 371 2.45 11.34 -1.73
CA THR A 371 2.23 12.42 -0.74
C THR A 371 1.51 13.58 -1.43
N GLY A 372 0.52 14.18 -0.77
CA GLY A 372 -0.30 15.22 -1.37
C GLY A 372 0.51 16.45 -1.83
N ARG A 373 1.62 16.75 -1.15
CA ARG A 373 2.53 17.82 -1.54
C ARG A 373 3.54 17.43 -2.64
N GLY A 374 3.96 16.17 -2.72
CA GLY A 374 4.93 15.70 -3.72
C GLY A 374 4.29 15.25 -5.04
N SER A 375 3.01 14.86 -5.01
CA SER A 375 2.33 14.19 -6.11
C SER A 375 1.56 15.18 -6.98
N SER A 376 2.29 16.01 -7.73
CA SER A 376 1.66 16.85 -8.77
C SER A 376 0.82 16.00 -9.74
N GLY A 377 -0.23 16.57 -10.32
CA GLY A 377 -1.17 15.87 -11.20
C GLY A 377 -0.52 15.24 -12.43
N VAL A 378 0.65 15.75 -12.85
CA VAL A 378 1.53 15.16 -13.88
C VAL A 378 2.10 13.81 -13.43
N GLY A 379 2.54 13.71 -12.16
CA GLY A 379 3.03 12.47 -11.54
C GLY A 379 1.92 11.54 -11.05
N LEU A 380 0.69 12.03 -10.82
CA LEU A 380 -0.48 11.18 -10.52
C LEU A 380 -1.07 10.52 -11.77
N THR A 381 -1.27 11.29 -12.85
CA THR A 381 -1.99 10.84 -14.06
C THR A 381 -1.07 10.27 -15.14
N ALA A 382 -0.58 11.09 -16.06
CA ALA A 382 0.56 10.82 -16.92
C ALA A 382 1.14 12.13 -17.50
N ALA A 383 2.43 12.12 -17.78
CA ALA A 383 3.15 13.19 -18.47
C ALA A 383 3.29 12.88 -19.95
N VAL A 384 3.23 13.89 -20.82
CA VAL A 384 3.81 13.77 -22.17
C VAL A 384 5.23 14.32 -22.09
N THR A 385 6.23 13.48 -22.33
CA THR A 385 7.65 13.85 -22.34
C THR A 385 8.25 13.63 -23.73
N THR A 386 9.34 14.32 -24.03
CA THR A 386 10.08 14.18 -25.30
C THR A 386 11.41 13.47 -25.04
N ASP A 387 11.67 12.36 -25.73
CA ASP A 387 12.93 11.64 -25.56
C ASP A 387 14.09 12.39 -26.23
N GLN A 388 15.20 12.53 -25.50
CA GLN A 388 16.33 13.37 -25.92
C GLN A 388 17.21 12.71 -27.00
N GLU A 389 17.19 11.38 -27.12
CA GLU A 389 17.92 10.66 -28.18
C GLU A 389 17.13 10.57 -29.49
N THR A 390 15.80 10.74 -29.49
CA THR A 390 14.94 10.52 -30.68
C THR A 390 14.08 11.72 -31.09
N GLY A 391 13.78 12.66 -30.18
CA GLY A 391 12.86 13.77 -30.40
C GLY A 391 11.37 13.39 -30.36
N GLU A 392 11.05 12.12 -30.15
CA GLU A 392 9.67 11.60 -30.17
C GLU A 392 8.93 11.93 -28.86
N ARG A 393 7.61 12.15 -28.94
CA ARG A 393 6.75 12.38 -27.77
C ARG A 393 6.25 11.05 -27.22
N ARG A 394 6.65 10.69 -26.00
CA ARG A 394 6.14 9.53 -25.27
C ARG A 394 5.18 9.95 -24.15
N LEU A 395 4.46 8.97 -23.61
CA LEU A 395 3.54 9.15 -22.48
C LEU A 395 4.09 8.38 -21.26
N GLU A 396 4.59 9.11 -20.26
CA GLU A 396 5.07 8.56 -19.00
C GLU A 396 3.90 8.39 -18.02
N ALA A 397 3.55 7.15 -17.69
CA ALA A 397 2.46 6.83 -16.78
C ALA A 397 2.75 7.31 -15.35
N GLY A 398 1.78 8.02 -14.76
CA GLY A 398 1.82 8.45 -13.36
C GLY A 398 1.41 7.34 -12.39
N ALA A 399 1.59 7.60 -11.10
CA ALA A 399 1.40 6.66 -10.00
C ALA A 399 0.03 5.95 -10.02
N MET A 400 -1.06 6.66 -10.37
CA MET A 400 -2.40 6.05 -10.38
C MET A 400 -2.61 5.07 -11.55
N VAL A 401 -1.87 5.24 -12.65
CA VAL A 401 -1.90 4.34 -13.82
C VAL A 401 -1.00 3.13 -13.59
N LEU A 402 0.18 3.33 -12.99
CA LEU A 402 1.05 2.24 -12.55
C LEU A 402 0.33 1.33 -11.54
N ALA A 403 -0.49 1.91 -10.65
CA ALA A 403 -1.30 1.20 -9.66
C ALA A 403 -2.59 0.54 -10.20
N ASP A 404 -2.77 0.30 -11.51
CA ASP A 404 -3.96 -0.40 -12.02
C ASP A 404 -4.13 -1.79 -11.33
N ARG A 405 -5.36 -2.04 -10.84
CA ARG A 405 -5.75 -3.17 -9.96
C ARG A 405 -4.99 -3.28 -8.63
N GLY A 406 -4.33 -2.19 -8.23
CA GLY A 406 -3.62 -2.03 -6.97
C GLY A 406 -4.31 -1.06 -6.01
N VAL A 407 -3.52 -0.54 -5.07
CA VAL A 407 -3.93 0.45 -4.07
C VAL A 407 -3.01 1.67 -4.18
N VAL A 408 -3.58 2.87 -4.20
CA VAL A 408 -2.81 4.12 -4.09
C VAL A 408 -2.96 4.63 -2.66
N CYS A 409 -1.84 4.71 -1.94
CA CYS A 409 -1.79 5.29 -0.60
C CYS A 409 -1.39 6.76 -0.71
N ILE A 410 -2.29 7.69 -0.37
CA ILE A 410 -2.06 9.13 -0.35
C ILE A 410 -1.94 9.60 1.11
N ASP A 411 -0.75 10.03 1.53
CA ASP A 411 -0.59 10.77 2.80
C ASP A 411 -0.65 12.29 2.56
N GLU A 412 -0.98 13.09 3.58
CA GLU A 412 -1.20 14.54 3.48
C GLU A 412 -2.21 14.97 2.38
N PHE A 413 -3.34 14.25 2.23
CA PHE A 413 -4.34 14.51 1.18
C PHE A 413 -4.86 15.96 1.18
N ASP A 414 -4.97 16.57 2.36
CA ASP A 414 -5.38 17.97 2.52
C ASP A 414 -4.43 18.99 1.86
N LYS A 415 -3.15 18.62 1.65
CA LYS A 415 -2.11 19.48 1.06
C LYS A 415 -2.01 19.42 -0.48
N MET A 416 -2.85 18.64 -1.17
CA MET A 416 -2.91 18.64 -2.65
C MET A 416 -3.47 19.94 -3.22
N SER A 417 -3.01 20.33 -4.43
CA SER A 417 -3.55 21.47 -5.16
C SER A 417 -4.89 21.13 -5.84
N ASP A 418 -5.70 22.13 -6.13
CA ASP A 418 -7.02 21.92 -6.75
C ASP A 418 -6.95 21.34 -8.17
N ILE A 419 -5.85 21.56 -8.90
CA ILE A 419 -5.59 20.92 -10.19
C ILE A 419 -5.52 19.39 -9.99
N ASP A 420 -4.78 18.96 -8.98
CA ASP A 420 -4.55 17.53 -8.69
C ASP A 420 -5.84 16.87 -8.19
N ARG A 421 -6.64 17.60 -7.40
CA ARG A 421 -7.98 17.19 -6.98
C ARG A 421 -8.91 16.93 -8.18
N THR A 422 -8.90 17.79 -9.21
CA THR A 422 -9.72 17.56 -10.43
C THR A 422 -9.30 16.33 -11.23
N ALA A 423 -8.00 15.99 -11.24
CA ALA A 423 -7.53 14.76 -11.87
C ALA A 423 -7.99 13.51 -11.10
N ILE A 424 -7.98 13.57 -9.77
CA ILE A 424 -8.51 12.50 -8.90
C ILE A 424 -10.04 12.35 -9.07
N HIS A 425 -10.78 13.44 -9.32
CA HIS A 425 -12.23 13.36 -9.63
C HIS A 425 -12.50 12.47 -10.85
N GLU A 426 -11.73 12.63 -11.93
CA GLU A 426 -11.91 11.83 -13.16
C GLU A 426 -11.62 10.35 -12.90
N VAL A 427 -10.50 10.06 -12.24
CA VAL A 427 -10.07 8.68 -11.94
C VAL A 427 -11.04 7.96 -11.00
N MET A 428 -11.45 8.60 -9.89
CA MET A 428 -12.37 7.97 -8.93
C MET A 428 -13.78 7.76 -9.50
N GLU A 429 -14.23 8.60 -10.43
CA GLU A 429 -15.54 8.48 -11.06
C GLU A 429 -15.55 7.43 -12.19
N GLN A 430 -14.56 7.48 -13.10
CA GLN A 430 -14.57 6.69 -14.34
C GLN A 430 -13.66 5.44 -14.30
N GLY A 431 -12.74 5.35 -13.33
CA GLY A 431 -11.68 4.32 -13.27
C GLY A 431 -10.67 4.41 -14.42
N ARG A 432 -10.56 5.60 -15.03
CA ARG A 432 -9.78 5.89 -16.24
C ARG A 432 -9.28 7.34 -16.20
N VAL A 433 -8.16 7.61 -16.87
CA VAL A 433 -7.70 8.97 -17.21
C VAL A 433 -7.87 9.18 -18.71
N THR A 434 -8.46 10.31 -19.12
CA THR A 434 -8.42 10.78 -20.50
C THR A 434 -7.41 11.92 -20.63
N ILE A 435 -6.48 11.79 -21.59
CA ILE A 435 -5.39 12.75 -21.76
C ILE A 435 -5.40 13.24 -23.21
N THR A 436 -5.68 14.53 -23.37
CA THR A 436 -5.67 15.24 -24.64
C THR A 436 -4.61 16.35 -24.58
N LYS A 437 -3.33 15.96 -24.69
CA LYS A 437 -2.17 16.87 -24.54
C LYS A 437 -1.17 16.67 -25.67
N ALA A 438 -0.60 17.77 -26.17
CA ALA A 438 0.45 17.79 -27.20
C ALA A 438 0.16 16.96 -28.47
N GLY A 439 -1.11 16.87 -28.88
CA GLY A 439 -1.58 16.10 -30.05
C GLY A 439 -1.85 14.61 -29.78
N ILE A 440 -1.57 14.11 -28.56
CA ILE A 440 -1.89 12.75 -28.15
C ILE A 440 -3.28 12.76 -27.49
N HIS A 441 -4.19 11.94 -28.00
CA HIS A 441 -5.52 11.68 -27.44
C HIS A 441 -5.57 10.25 -26.90
N ALA A 442 -5.08 10.05 -25.68
CA ALA A 442 -4.99 8.74 -25.03
C ALA A 442 -6.09 8.55 -23.97
N ARG A 443 -6.51 7.31 -23.77
CA ARG A 443 -7.35 6.89 -22.63
C ARG A 443 -6.63 5.78 -21.87
N LEU A 444 -6.17 6.08 -20.67
CA LEU A 444 -5.48 5.14 -19.79
C LEU A 444 -6.49 4.52 -18.82
N ASN A 445 -6.37 3.21 -18.55
CA ASN A 445 -7.12 2.59 -17.46
C ASN A 445 -6.33 2.76 -16.15
N SER A 446 -7.03 3.13 -15.08
CA SER A 446 -6.44 3.44 -13.77
C SER A 446 -7.43 2.99 -12.70
N ARG A 447 -7.57 1.66 -12.56
CA ARG A 447 -8.56 1.02 -11.70
C ARG A 447 -7.92 0.70 -10.36
N CYS A 448 -7.73 1.72 -9.55
CA CYS A 448 -7.06 1.64 -8.26
C CYS A 448 -8.01 1.99 -7.12
N SER A 449 -7.90 1.26 -6.01
CA SER A 449 -8.53 1.67 -4.75
C SER A 449 -7.69 2.78 -4.12
N VAL A 450 -8.30 3.89 -3.74
CA VAL A 450 -7.61 5.02 -3.10
C VAL A 450 -7.78 4.92 -1.59
N LEU A 451 -6.64 4.80 -0.88
CA LEU A 451 -6.55 4.98 0.56
C LEU A 451 -5.89 6.33 0.84
N ALA A 452 -6.64 7.27 1.41
CA ALA A 452 -6.15 8.61 1.72
C ALA A 452 -6.07 8.83 3.24
N ALA A 453 -5.03 9.53 3.70
CA ALA A 453 -4.97 10.12 5.03
C ALA A 453 -4.97 11.64 4.93
N ALA A 454 -5.73 12.30 5.82
CA ALA A 454 -5.82 13.74 5.94
C ALA A 454 -5.73 14.18 7.39
N ASN A 455 -5.26 15.41 7.61
CA ASN A 455 -5.29 16.08 8.91
C ASN A 455 -6.32 17.23 8.86
N PRO A 456 -7.05 17.52 9.97
CA PRO A 456 -8.01 18.62 10.01
C PRO A 456 -7.30 19.97 9.82
N VAL A 457 -8.02 20.96 9.29
CA VAL A 457 -7.42 22.24 8.86
C VAL A 457 -6.74 23.02 10.00
N TYR A 458 -7.17 22.83 11.24
CA TYR A 458 -6.60 23.44 12.45
C TYR A 458 -5.57 22.56 13.17
N GLY A 459 -5.14 21.44 12.57
CA GLY A 459 -4.20 20.48 13.16
C GLY A 459 -4.80 19.59 14.25
N ARG A 460 -5.84 20.05 14.97
CA ARG A 460 -6.73 19.22 15.80
C ARG A 460 -8.17 19.31 15.32
N TYR A 461 -8.96 18.26 15.55
CA TYR A 461 -10.37 18.21 15.19
C TYR A 461 -11.25 18.88 16.27
N ASP A 462 -11.91 20.00 15.94
CA ASP A 462 -12.83 20.66 16.88
C ASP A 462 -14.19 19.95 16.88
N GLN A 463 -14.48 19.17 17.93
CA GLN A 463 -15.75 18.44 18.10
C GLN A 463 -16.98 19.34 18.20
N TYR A 464 -16.80 20.65 18.41
CA TYR A 464 -17.86 21.65 18.47
C TYR A 464 -18.14 22.31 17.11
N LYS A 465 -17.41 21.95 16.05
CA LYS A 465 -17.64 22.39 14.68
C LYS A 465 -18.24 21.29 13.81
N THR A 466 -18.88 21.68 12.71
CA THR A 466 -19.38 20.74 11.72
C THR A 466 -18.21 19.92 11.11
N PRO A 467 -18.41 18.63 10.76
CA PRO A 467 -17.36 17.85 10.10
C PRO A 467 -16.85 18.49 8.81
N MET A 468 -17.74 19.11 8.03
CA MET A 468 -17.41 19.81 6.78
C MET A 468 -16.38 20.93 6.98
N GLU A 469 -16.58 21.81 7.96
CA GLU A 469 -15.62 22.90 8.27
C GLU A 469 -14.27 22.39 8.76
N ASN A 470 -14.25 21.32 9.56
CA ASN A 470 -13.01 20.73 10.09
C ASN A 470 -12.14 20.08 8.99
N ILE A 471 -12.77 19.59 7.92
CA ILE A 471 -12.11 18.86 6.83
C ILE A 471 -11.65 19.81 5.71
N GLY A 472 -12.43 20.86 5.38
CA GLY A 472 -12.05 21.84 4.35
C GLY A 472 -12.01 21.29 2.92
N LEU A 473 -12.72 20.19 2.64
CA LEU A 473 -12.88 19.60 1.31
C LEU A 473 -14.30 19.83 0.76
N GLN A 474 -14.45 19.80 -0.55
CA GLN A 474 -15.75 19.89 -1.21
C GLN A 474 -16.56 18.59 -1.07
N ASP A 475 -17.89 18.69 -0.96
CA ASP A 475 -18.80 17.52 -0.96
C ASP A 475 -18.68 16.65 -2.23
N SER A 476 -18.20 17.24 -3.33
CA SER A 476 -17.89 16.54 -4.59
C SER A 476 -16.75 15.51 -4.42
N LEU A 477 -15.86 15.69 -3.45
CA LEU A 477 -14.85 14.70 -3.04
C LEU A 477 -15.41 13.74 -1.99
N LEU A 478 -16.06 14.26 -0.94
CA LEU A 478 -16.56 13.44 0.17
C LEU A 478 -17.54 12.37 -0.33
N SER A 479 -18.41 12.71 -1.27
CA SER A 479 -19.34 11.78 -1.92
C SER A 479 -18.71 10.76 -2.88
N ARG A 480 -17.38 10.78 -3.10
CA ARG A 480 -16.65 9.79 -3.93
C ARG A 480 -15.85 8.79 -3.13
N PHE A 481 -15.51 9.09 -1.88
CA PHE A 481 -15.03 8.11 -0.92
C PHE A 481 -16.21 7.25 -0.46
N ASP A 482 -15.99 5.94 -0.36
CA ASP A 482 -17.04 4.99 0.03
C ASP A 482 -17.16 4.94 1.57
N LEU A 483 -16.03 5.02 2.27
CA LEU A 483 -15.96 5.12 3.73
C LEU A 483 -15.06 6.29 4.17
N LEU A 484 -15.49 6.98 5.22
CA LEU A 484 -14.79 8.09 5.84
C LEU A 484 -14.69 7.82 7.35
N PHE A 485 -13.49 7.67 7.87
CA PHE A 485 -13.25 7.45 9.29
C PHE A 485 -12.62 8.71 9.92
N ILE A 486 -13.25 9.22 10.97
CA ILE A 486 -12.71 10.30 11.80
C ILE A 486 -12.08 9.66 13.05
N VAL A 487 -10.75 9.58 13.06
CA VAL A 487 -9.96 9.02 14.14
C VAL A 487 -9.57 10.15 15.10
N LEU A 488 -10.34 10.28 16.18
CA LEU A 488 -10.09 11.28 17.21
C LEU A 488 -9.14 10.73 18.27
N ASP A 489 -8.25 11.58 18.76
CA ASP A 489 -7.45 11.29 19.96
C ASP A 489 -8.35 11.33 21.21
N GLN A 490 -8.65 10.17 21.80
CA GLN A 490 -9.47 10.05 23.01
C GLN A 490 -8.57 9.88 24.22
N MET A 491 -8.47 10.93 25.04
CA MET A 491 -7.71 10.92 26.31
C MET A 491 -8.45 10.08 27.36
N ASP A 492 -8.30 8.76 27.26
CA ASP A 492 -8.87 7.76 28.15
C ASP A 492 -7.75 6.91 28.78
N SER A 493 -7.68 6.93 30.10
CA SER A 493 -6.59 6.33 30.86
C SER A 493 -6.53 4.80 30.76
N GLU A 494 -7.62 4.14 30.37
CA GLU A 494 -7.62 2.68 30.14
C GLU A 494 -7.00 2.36 28.77
N GLN A 495 -7.45 3.04 27.71
CA GLN A 495 -6.92 2.88 26.35
C GLN A 495 -5.43 3.27 26.26
N ASP A 496 -5.03 4.39 26.86
CA ASP A 496 -3.62 4.83 26.90
C ASP A 496 -2.71 3.79 27.59
N ARG A 497 -3.23 3.10 28.61
CA ARG A 497 -2.50 2.05 29.33
C ARG A 497 -2.32 0.80 28.48
N GLU A 498 -3.34 0.38 27.73
CA GLU A 498 -3.24 -0.73 26.79
C GLU A 498 -2.29 -0.41 25.63
N ILE A 499 -2.39 0.79 25.05
CA ILE A 499 -1.48 1.28 24.00
C ILE A 499 -0.04 1.30 24.52
N SER A 500 0.18 1.82 25.73
CA SER A 500 1.51 1.89 26.35
C SER A 500 2.12 0.51 26.58
N ASP A 501 1.38 -0.44 27.16
CA ASP A 501 1.86 -1.82 27.33
C ASP A 501 2.13 -2.51 25.98
N HIS A 502 1.29 -2.25 24.97
CA HIS A 502 1.46 -2.79 23.62
C HIS A 502 2.74 -2.27 22.93
N VAL A 503 2.99 -0.96 23.02
CA VAL A 503 4.21 -0.32 22.49
C VAL A 503 5.45 -0.78 23.27
N LEU A 504 5.37 -0.90 24.59
CA LEU A 504 6.45 -1.43 25.42
C LEU A 504 6.75 -2.91 25.12
N ARG A 505 5.73 -3.75 24.84
CA ARG A 505 5.94 -5.12 24.34
C ARG A 505 6.66 -5.13 23.00
N MET A 506 6.24 -4.29 22.05
CA MET A 506 6.92 -4.18 20.75
C MET A 506 8.38 -3.69 20.88
N HIS A 507 8.69 -2.74 21.76
CA HIS A 507 10.07 -2.32 22.01
C HIS A 507 10.93 -3.33 22.79
N ARG A 508 10.31 -4.23 23.55
CA ARG A 508 10.98 -5.35 24.25
C ARG A 508 11.15 -6.60 23.39
N TYR A 509 10.34 -6.74 22.34
CA TYR A 509 10.41 -7.87 21.41
C TYR A 509 11.47 -7.62 20.34
N ARG A 510 12.60 -8.31 20.48
CA ARG A 510 13.70 -8.35 19.51
C ARG A 510 13.94 -9.79 19.10
N LYS A 511 14.19 -10.05 17.81
CA LYS A 511 14.46 -11.40 17.32
C LYS A 511 15.80 -11.90 17.88
N PRO A 512 15.93 -13.17 18.31
CA PRO A 512 17.14 -13.68 18.98
C PRO A 512 18.47 -13.60 18.20
N ASN A 513 18.44 -13.25 16.90
CA ASN A 513 19.60 -13.30 15.99
C ASN A 513 19.98 -11.92 15.39
N GLU A 514 19.40 -10.82 15.87
CA GLU A 514 19.53 -9.48 15.26
C GLU A 514 20.57 -8.62 16.02
N GLN A 515 21.51 -7.97 15.32
CA GLN A 515 22.60 -7.17 15.94
C GLN A 515 22.12 -5.79 16.43
N ASP A 516 22.83 -5.20 17.38
CA ASP A 516 22.51 -3.88 17.92
C ASP A 516 22.81 -2.76 16.92
N GLY A 517 21.76 -2.14 16.38
CA GLY A 517 21.85 -0.93 15.55
C GLY A 517 21.14 -1.02 14.20
N ASP A 518 20.78 -2.22 13.74
CA ASP A 518 19.98 -2.36 12.52
C ASP A 518 18.55 -1.86 12.73
N ALA A 519 18.03 -1.13 11.75
CA ALA A 519 16.68 -0.57 11.79
C ALA A 519 15.66 -1.62 11.28
N MET A 520 14.86 -2.19 12.19
CA MET A 520 13.82 -3.19 11.86
C MET A 520 13.03 -2.79 10.59
N PRO A 521 13.17 -3.51 9.46
CA PRO A 521 12.56 -3.11 8.20
C PRO A 521 11.08 -3.52 8.20
N LEU A 522 10.19 -2.54 8.40
CA LEU A 522 8.76 -2.76 8.56
C LEU A 522 8.11 -3.40 7.33
N GLY A 523 7.99 -4.72 7.32
CA GLY A 523 7.36 -5.47 6.23
C GLY A 523 8.28 -5.79 5.05
N SER A 524 9.61 -5.61 5.20
CA SER A 524 10.53 -6.36 4.36
C SER A 524 10.54 -7.79 4.91
N ALA A 525 10.04 -8.74 4.12
CA ALA A 525 10.73 -10.04 4.09
C ALA A 525 12.20 -9.73 3.82
N VAL A 526 13.14 -10.44 4.45
CA VAL A 526 14.54 -10.27 4.07
C VAL A 526 14.66 -10.87 2.69
N ASP A 527 14.59 -10.00 1.68
CA ASP A 527 14.85 -10.28 0.27
C ASP A 527 16.37 -10.48 0.15
N ILE A 528 16.83 -11.61 0.71
CA ILE A 528 18.21 -12.04 0.69
C ILE A 528 18.65 -12.01 -0.77
N LEU A 529 19.87 -11.56 -1.05
CA LEU A 529 20.44 -11.53 -2.40
C LEU A 529 20.79 -12.96 -2.93
N ALA A 530 20.09 -13.96 -2.42
CA ALA A 530 20.01 -15.32 -2.93
C ALA A 530 19.02 -15.32 -4.08
N THR A 531 19.47 -15.79 -5.25
CA THR A 531 18.54 -16.16 -6.32
C THR A 531 17.82 -17.44 -5.88
N GLU A 532 16.52 -17.57 -6.16
CA GLU A 532 15.75 -18.78 -5.82
C GLU A 532 16.46 -20.04 -6.32
N ASP A 533 17.01 -20.83 -5.40
CA ASP A 533 17.57 -22.15 -5.70
C ASP A 533 16.39 -23.15 -5.76
N PRO A 534 16.11 -23.79 -6.92
CA PRO A 534 14.92 -24.64 -7.08
C PRO A 534 14.94 -25.89 -6.19
N ASP A 535 16.12 -26.29 -5.71
CA ASP A 535 16.31 -27.34 -4.71
C ASP A 535 15.87 -26.88 -3.30
N PHE A 536 16.22 -25.65 -2.89
CA PHE A 536 15.76 -25.06 -1.63
C PHE A 536 14.25 -24.79 -1.63
N ALA A 537 13.67 -24.44 -2.80
CA ALA A 537 12.22 -24.31 -2.94
C ALA A 537 11.44 -25.61 -2.66
N GLN A 538 12.10 -26.79 -2.68
CA GLN A 538 11.50 -28.05 -2.25
C GLN A 538 11.65 -28.28 -0.74
N GLU A 539 12.75 -27.84 -0.12
CA GLU A 539 12.88 -27.89 1.36
C GLU A 539 12.08 -26.80 2.07
N GLU A 540 11.73 -25.70 1.38
CA GLU A 540 10.76 -24.68 1.83
C GLU A 540 9.28 -25.11 1.67
N GLU A 541 9.01 -26.34 1.16
CA GLU A 541 7.74 -27.02 1.47
C GLU A 541 7.63 -27.44 2.97
N GLN A 542 8.58 -27.03 3.82
CA GLN A 542 8.49 -26.97 5.30
C GLN A 542 7.27 -26.15 5.80
N GLU A 543 6.10 -26.76 5.66
CA GLU A 543 4.80 -26.40 6.21
C GLU A 543 4.58 -24.91 6.48
N LEU A 544 4.15 -24.14 5.46
CA LEU A 544 3.59 -22.79 5.66
C LEU A 544 2.66 -22.76 6.87
N GLN A 545 3.08 -22.02 7.90
CA GLN A 545 2.44 -22.01 9.21
C GLN A 545 1.26 -21.04 9.13
N VAL A 546 0.05 -21.60 9.13
CA VAL A 546 -1.22 -20.84 8.98
C VAL A 546 -1.36 -19.76 10.07
N TYR A 547 -0.75 -20.01 11.23
CA TYR A 547 -0.64 -19.08 12.34
C TYR A 547 0.82 -18.77 12.61
N GLU A 548 1.10 -17.55 13.07
CA GLU A 548 2.42 -17.20 13.59
C GLU A 548 2.75 -18.03 14.85
N LYS A 549 4.04 -18.26 15.11
CA LYS A 549 4.48 -18.92 16.34
C LYS A 549 4.12 -18.01 17.52
N HIS A 550 3.33 -18.52 18.47
CA HIS A 550 2.83 -17.72 19.58
C HIS A 550 3.96 -17.43 20.59
N ASP A 551 4.59 -16.27 20.47
CA ASP A 551 5.55 -15.78 21.46
C ASP A 551 4.83 -15.15 22.66
N ASP A 552 4.97 -15.79 23.83
CA ASP A 552 4.37 -15.35 25.10
C ASP A 552 4.80 -13.90 25.48
N LEU A 553 5.95 -13.41 24.98
CA LEU A 553 6.43 -12.03 25.18
C LEU A 553 5.69 -11.00 24.32
N LEU A 554 5.24 -11.38 23.12
CA LEU A 554 4.60 -10.50 22.15
C LEU A 554 3.08 -10.43 22.38
N HIS A 555 2.44 -11.60 22.45
CA HIS A 555 0.98 -11.70 22.60
C HIS A 555 0.51 -11.55 24.06
N GLY A 556 1.39 -11.83 25.03
CA GLY A 556 1.10 -11.72 26.46
C GLY A 556 0.25 -12.87 27.03
N PRO A 557 0.12 -12.96 28.36
CA PRO A 557 -0.45 -14.12 29.04
C PRO A 557 -1.95 -14.34 28.77
N HIS A 558 -2.69 -13.28 28.45
CA HIS A 558 -4.15 -13.34 28.26
C HIS A 558 -4.59 -13.83 26.86
N ARG A 559 -3.70 -13.85 25.85
CA ARG A 559 -4.08 -14.10 24.44
C ARG A 559 -3.91 -15.53 23.93
N ARG A 560 -3.72 -16.54 24.79
CA ARG A 560 -3.57 -17.96 24.41
C ARG A 560 -4.71 -18.60 23.59
N LYS A 561 -5.83 -17.90 23.36
CA LYS A 561 -6.91 -18.30 22.44
C LYS A 561 -6.84 -17.61 21.06
N GLU A 562 -6.20 -16.45 20.95
CA GLU A 562 -6.16 -15.63 19.74
C GLU A 562 -4.96 -16.02 18.87
N LYS A 563 -5.20 -16.79 17.80
CA LYS A 563 -4.16 -17.18 16.85
C LYS A 563 -4.04 -16.15 15.73
N ILE A 564 -2.93 -15.42 15.68
CA ILE A 564 -2.64 -14.46 14.61
C ILE A 564 -2.26 -15.21 13.33
N VAL A 565 -2.78 -14.76 12.18
CA VAL A 565 -2.55 -15.38 10.86
C VAL A 565 -1.27 -14.80 10.24
N SER A 566 -0.36 -15.67 9.76
CA SER A 566 0.89 -15.24 9.11
C SER A 566 0.62 -14.32 7.90
N MET A 567 1.39 -13.25 7.77
CA MET A 567 1.27 -12.25 6.68
C MET A 567 1.45 -12.88 5.28
N GLU A 568 2.28 -13.91 5.13
CA GLU A 568 2.47 -14.63 3.87
C GLU A 568 1.24 -15.46 3.51
N PHE A 569 0.69 -16.19 4.49
CA PHE A 569 -0.56 -16.93 4.32
C PHE A 569 -1.71 -15.96 4.02
N MET A 570 -1.75 -14.79 4.67
CA MET A 570 -2.74 -13.74 4.39
C MET A 570 -2.60 -13.20 2.95
N ARG A 571 -1.37 -12.95 2.47
CA ARG A 571 -1.13 -12.52 1.07
C ARG A 571 -1.61 -13.59 0.08
N LYS A 572 -1.29 -14.88 0.31
CA LYS A 572 -1.82 -16.01 -0.50
C LYS A 572 -3.36 -16.11 -0.41
N TYR A 573 -3.96 -15.89 0.76
CA TYR A 573 -5.41 -15.96 1.01
C TYR A 573 -6.18 -14.84 0.31
N ILE A 574 -5.75 -13.58 0.45
CA ILE A 574 -6.32 -12.41 -0.24
C ILE A 574 -6.29 -12.61 -1.75
N HIS A 575 -5.21 -13.21 -2.28
CA HIS A 575 -5.10 -13.49 -3.71
C HIS A 575 -6.09 -14.55 -4.20
N VAL A 576 -6.35 -15.62 -3.44
CA VAL A 576 -7.41 -16.60 -3.76
C VAL A 576 -8.80 -15.95 -3.65
N ALA A 577 -9.06 -15.20 -2.58
CA ALA A 577 -10.34 -14.53 -2.34
C ALA A 577 -10.69 -13.52 -3.44
N LYS A 578 -9.69 -12.83 -4.00
CA LYS A 578 -9.85 -11.92 -5.16
C LYS A 578 -10.39 -12.60 -6.43
N MET A 579 -10.17 -13.90 -6.61
CA MET A 579 -10.70 -14.63 -7.77
C MET A 579 -12.19 -14.97 -7.64
N ILE A 580 -12.73 -15.00 -6.41
CA ILE A 580 -14.14 -15.31 -6.16
C ILE A 580 -15.00 -14.09 -6.49
N LYS A 581 -16.10 -14.33 -7.21
CA LYS A 581 -17.10 -13.33 -7.57
C LYS A 581 -18.44 -13.73 -6.92
N PRO A 582 -18.72 -13.30 -5.69
CA PRO A 582 -19.99 -13.60 -5.04
C PRO A 582 -21.16 -12.91 -5.75
N VAL A 583 -22.32 -13.56 -5.74
CA VAL A 583 -23.58 -13.04 -6.29
C VAL A 583 -24.51 -12.65 -5.15
N LEU A 584 -25.17 -11.51 -5.29
CA LEU A 584 -26.13 -11.00 -4.32
C LEU A 584 -27.40 -11.88 -4.32
N THR A 585 -27.86 -12.28 -3.13
CA THR A 585 -29.13 -13.00 -2.94
C THR A 585 -30.30 -12.00 -2.91
N GLU A 586 -31.51 -12.48 -3.18
CA GLU A 586 -32.72 -11.63 -3.16
C GLU A 586 -33.05 -11.14 -1.73
N GLU A 587 -32.86 -12.01 -0.73
CA GLU A 587 -33.01 -11.68 0.70
C GLU A 587 -32.08 -10.53 1.10
N SER A 588 -30.76 -10.65 0.87
CA SER A 588 -29.82 -9.56 1.17
C SER A 588 -30.06 -8.31 0.32
N ALA A 589 -30.59 -8.43 -0.90
CA ALA A 589 -30.96 -7.28 -1.72
C ALA A 589 -32.14 -6.50 -1.12
N SER A 590 -33.19 -7.18 -0.63
CA SER A 590 -34.30 -6.53 0.07
C SER A 590 -33.86 -5.84 1.36
N TYR A 591 -33.05 -6.52 2.18
CA TYR A 591 -32.54 -5.98 3.44
C TYR A 591 -31.67 -4.72 3.23
N ILE A 592 -30.74 -4.75 2.26
CA ILE A 592 -29.90 -3.59 1.92
C ILE A 592 -30.77 -2.41 1.41
N ALA A 593 -31.85 -2.67 0.67
CA ALA A 593 -32.74 -1.63 0.17
C ALA A 593 -33.59 -0.99 1.29
N GLU A 594 -34.11 -1.78 2.22
CA GLU A 594 -34.85 -1.30 3.39
C GLU A 594 -33.95 -0.45 4.31
N GLU A 595 -32.77 -0.95 4.65
CA GLU A 595 -31.81 -0.22 5.50
C GLU A 595 -31.25 1.05 4.82
N TYR A 596 -31.02 1.03 3.51
CA TYR A 596 -30.69 2.25 2.76
C TYR A 596 -31.80 3.31 2.86
N SER A 597 -33.06 2.88 2.77
CA SER A 597 -34.22 3.75 2.98
C SER A 597 -34.23 4.31 4.41
N ARG A 598 -34.02 3.45 5.43
CA ARG A 598 -33.96 3.82 6.85
C ARG A 598 -32.89 4.86 7.14
N LEU A 599 -31.65 4.63 6.66
CA LEU A 599 -30.54 5.59 6.78
C LEU A 599 -30.89 6.94 6.16
N ARG A 600 -31.52 6.94 4.98
CA ARG A 600 -31.91 8.17 4.28
C ARG A 600 -33.03 8.94 5.00
N SER A 601 -34.01 8.24 5.56
CA SER A 601 -35.07 8.86 6.37
C SER A 601 -34.57 9.40 7.70
N GLN A 602 -33.67 8.67 8.38
CA GLN A 602 -33.17 9.05 9.71
C GLN A 602 -32.31 10.32 9.68
N ASN A 603 -31.55 10.52 8.59
CA ASN A 603 -30.84 11.78 8.31
C ASN A 603 -31.77 13.01 8.23
N GLN A 604 -33.07 12.81 7.95
CA GLN A 604 -34.03 13.90 7.80
C GLN A 604 -34.80 14.21 9.11
N MET A 605 -34.52 13.47 10.20
CA MET A 605 -35.23 13.63 11.49
C MET A 605 -34.31 13.99 12.68
N ASN A 606 -33.02 13.65 12.66
CA ASN A 606 -32.10 13.94 13.76
C ASN A 606 -31.21 15.17 13.50
N SER A 607 -31.64 16.36 13.93
CA SER A 607 -30.84 17.60 13.77
C SER A 607 -29.55 17.62 14.60
N ASP A 608 -29.51 16.98 15.78
CA ASP A 608 -28.37 17.04 16.71
C ASP A 608 -27.16 16.19 16.28
N MET A 609 -27.31 15.36 15.24
CA MET A 609 -26.27 14.44 14.78
C MET A 609 -25.76 14.86 13.40
N ALA A 610 -24.88 15.88 13.40
CA ALA A 610 -24.29 16.39 12.16
C ALA A 610 -23.44 15.33 11.44
N MET A 611 -23.99 14.83 10.32
CA MET A 611 -23.43 13.71 9.56
C MET A 611 -22.08 14.05 8.93
N THR A 612 -21.21 13.03 8.82
CA THR A 612 -19.85 13.19 8.27
C THR A 612 -19.80 13.31 6.74
N SER A 613 -20.84 12.84 6.03
CA SER A 613 -21.00 12.97 4.58
C SER A 613 -22.46 12.79 4.14
N PRO A 614 -22.88 13.35 2.97
CA PRO A 614 -24.26 13.27 2.50
C PRO A 614 -24.60 11.87 1.94
N VAL A 615 -25.69 11.27 2.41
CA VAL A 615 -26.20 9.99 1.88
C VAL A 615 -26.82 10.21 0.50
N THR A 616 -26.12 9.71 -0.52
CA THR A 616 -26.55 9.73 -1.94
C THR A 616 -26.89 8.31 -2.41
N ALA A 617 -27.22 8.13 -3.70
CA ALA A 617 -27.38 6.80 -4.29
C ALA A 617 -26.07 5.97 -4.27
N ARG A 618 -24.90 6.59 -4.14
CA ARG A 618 -23.61 5.89 -4.10
C ARG A 618 -23.42 5.05 -2.84
N THR A 619 -24.06 5.40 -1.71
CA THR A 619 -23.87 4.62 -0.47
C THR A 619 -24.56 3.25 -0.54
N LEU A 620 -25.59 3.11 -1.39
CA LEU A 620 -26.17 1.82 -1.76
C LEU A 620 -25.15 0.96 -2.55
N GLU A 621 -24.40 1.56 -3.47
CA GLU A 621 -23.29 0.86 -4.14
C GLU A 621 -22.18 0.47 -3.15
N THR A 622 -21.85 1.34 -2.19
CA THR A 622 -20.88 1.05 -1.11
C THR A 622 -21.31 -0.15 -0.28
N LEU A 623 -22.57 -0.20 0.17
CA LEU A 623 -23.12 -1.36 0.91
C LEU A 623 -22.97 -2.65 0.10
N ILE A 624 -23.27 -2.62 -1.21
CA ILE A 624 -23.09 -3.76 -2.11
C ILE A 624 -21.60 -4.13 -2.23
N ARG A 625 -20.68 -3.17 -2.40
CA ARG A 625 -19.22 -3.43 -2.47
C ARG A 625 -18.71 -4.06 -1.18
N LEU A 626 -19.04 -3.50 -0.01
CA LEU A 626 -18.63 -4.02 1.29
C LEU A 626 -19.19 -5.43 1.53
N SER A 627 -20.47 -5.67 1.22
CA SER A 627 -21.08 -7.01 1.31
C SER A 627 -20.39 -8.02 0.38
N THR A 628 -20.04 -7.62 -0.87
CA THR A 628 -19.26 -8.49 -1.77
C THR A 628 -17.84 -8.78 -1.24
N ALA A 629 -17.20 -7.81 -0.56
CA ALA A 629 -15.87 -7.99 0.01
C ALA A 629 -15.90 -8.90 1.26
N HIS A 630 -16.92 -8.79 2.10
CA HIS A 630 -17.12 -9.68 3.25
C HIS A 630 -17.40 -11.13 2.82
N ALA A 631 -18.28 -11.32 1.82
CA ALA A 631 -18.54 -12.64 1.24
C ALA A 631 -17.27 -13.27 0.61
N LYS A 632 -16.42 -12.48 -0.06
CA LYS A 632 -15.08 -12.91 -0.50
C LYS A 632 -14.19 -13.33 0.67
N ALA A 633 -14.19 -12.58 1.78
CA ALA A 633 -13.37 -12.90 2.95
C ALA A 633 -13.72 -14.29 3.54
N ARG A 634 -14.99 -14.68 3.47
CA ARG A 634 -15.51 -16.00 3.86
C ARG A 634 -15.32 -17.09 2.78
N MET A 635 -14.92 -16.71 1.57
CA MET A 635 -14.86 -17.54 0.35
C MET A 635 -16.23 -18.05 -0.17
N ASN A 636 -17.33 -17.38 0.22
CA ASN A 636 -18.67 -17.74 -0.24
C ASN A 636 -18.94 -17.27 -1.69
N LYS A 637 -19.82 -18.00 -2.39
CA LYS A 637 -20.31 -17.63 -3.73
C LYS A 637 -21.63 -16.85 -3.71
N THR A 638 -22.36 -16.92 -2.60
CA THR A 638 -23.51 -16.08 -2.27
C THR A 638 -23.08 -14.96 -1.34
N ILE A 639 -23.89 -13.91 -1.27
CA ILE A 639 -23.86 -12.91 -0.21
C ILE A 639 -25.03 -13.24 0.71
N ASP A 640 -24.73 -13.56 1.97
CA ASP A 640 -25.72 -13.95 2.97
C ASP A 640 -26.20 -12.69 3.74
N LEU A 641 -27.27 -12.77 4.53
CA LEU A 641 -27.77 -11.61 5.29
C LEU A 641 -26.72 -11.08 6.29
N GLN A 642 -25.96 -11.99 6.91
CA GLN A 642 -24.84 -11.69 7.81
C GLN A 642 -23.75 -10.83 7.16
N ASP A 643 -23.53 -10.96 5.84
CA ASP A 643 -22.55 -10.15 5.11
C ASP A 643 -23.03 -8.71 4.91
N ALA A 644 -24.35 -8.51 4.80
CA ALA A 644 -24.99 -7.20 4.68
C ALA A 644 -25.08 -6.48 6.03
N GLU A 645 -25.38 -7.22 7.11
CA GLU A 645 -25.40 -6.73 8.49
C GLU A 645 -24.02 -6.18 8.92
N ALA A 646 -22.95 -6.97 8.74
CA ALA A 646 -21.57 -6.54 9.03
C ALA A 646 -21.10 -5.36 8.15
N ALA A 647 -21.54 -5.31 6.88
CA ALA A 647 -21.27 -4.17 5.99
C ALA A 647 -22.01 -2.90 6.45
N LEU A 648 -23.20 -3.04 7.02
CA LEU A 648 -24.02 -1.97 7.54
C LEU A 648 -23.49 -1.40 8.87
N GLU A 649 -23.02 -2.24 9.79
CA GLU A 649 -22.33 -1.77 11.02
C GLU A 649 -21.14 -0.86 10.68
N LEU A 650 -20.31 -1.27 9.72
CA LEU A 650 -19.16 -0.49 9.23
C LEU A 650 -19.58 0.87 8.64
N VAL A 651 -20.72 0.91 7.92
CA VAL A 651 -21.27 2.16 7.37
C VAL A 651 -21.86 3.04 8.48
N GLN A 652 -22.64 2.49 9.42
CA GLN A 652 -23.20 3.26 10.53
C GLN A 652 -22.09 3.90 11.39
N PHE A 653 -21.02 3.16 11.70
CA PHE A 653 -19.87 3.67 12.45
C PHE A 653 -19.10 4.80 11.71
N ALA A 654 -19.03 4.76 10.37
CA ALA A 654 -18.38 5.79 9.58
C ALA A 654 -19.23 7.07 9.40
N TYR A 655 -20.56 6.92 9.30
CA TYR A 655 -21.48 8.01 8.98
C TYR A 655 -22.00 8.77 10.22
N PHE A 656 -22.32 8.06 11.30
CA PHE A 656 -22.93 8.67 12.49
C PHE A 656 -21.88 9.13 13.53
N LYS A 657 -21.62 10.44 13.56
CA LYS A 657 -20.88 11.07 14.66
C LYS A 657 -21.77 12.09 15.38
N LYS A 658 -21.96 11.89 16.69
CA LYS A 658 -22.58 12.90 17.55
C LYS A 658 -21.65 14.12 17.63
N VAL A 659 -22.16 15.30 17.34
CA VAL A 659 -21.54 16.57 17.75
C VAL A 659 -21.84 16.78 19.24
N LEU A 660 -20.89 17.37 19.96
CA LEU A 660 -21.14 17.84 21.32
C LEU A 660 -21.47 19.34 21.24
N GLU A 661 -22.56 19.76 21.88
CA GLU A 661 -22.80 21.19 22.07
C GLU A 661 -21.85 21.77 23.14
N LYS A 662 -21.44 23.03 22.99
CA LYS A 662 -20.82 23.76 24.11
C LYS A 662 -21.93 24.20 25.07
N GLU A 663 -21.90 23.72 26.31
CA GLU A 663 -22.66 24.34 27.38
C GLU A 663 -22.32 25.84 27.44
N LYS A 664 -23.34 26.68 27.25
CA LYS A 664 -23.20 28.14 27.31
C LYS A 664 -22.97 28.53 28.77
N LYS A 665 -21.69 28.69 29.17
CA LYS A 665 -21.32 29.28 30.46
C LYS A 665 -22.14 30.55 30.70
N ARG A 666 -23.05 30.51 31.69
CA ARG A 666 -23.90 31.64 32.08
C ARG A 666 -23.02 32.87 32.29
N LYS A 667 -23.16 33.89 31.43
CA LYS A 667 -22.65 35.23 31.74
C LYS A 667 -23.36 35.70 33.01
N LYS A 668 -22.61 36.12 34.03
CA LYS A 668 -23.20 36.96 35.08
C LYS A 668 -23.69 38.24 34.42
N GLN A 669 -24.97 38.55 34.58
CA GLN A 669 -25.50 39.87 34.26
C GLN A 669 -25.00 40.87 35.31
N ALA A 670 -24.76 42.09 34.85
CA ALA A 670 -24.63 43.27 35.68
C ALA A 670 -25.27 44.42 34.90
N GLU A 671 -26.40 44.90 35.40
CA GLU A 671 -26.89 46.27 35.21
C GLU A 671 -25.89 47.22 35.92
N ASP A 672 -25.67 48.49 35.57
CA ASP A 672 -26.30 49.43 34.61
C ASP A 672 -25.25 50.55 34.30
N ASP A 673 -25.37 51.55 33.42
CA ASP A 673 -26.43 52.14 32.56
C ASP A 673 -25.74 52.96 31.41
N SER A 674 -26.52 53.55 30.50
CA SER A 674 -26.26 54.76 29.67
C SER A 674 -25.70 54.64 28.23
N GLU A 675 -26.25 55.51 27.37
CA GLU A 675 -26.09 55.62 25.91
C GLU A 675 -24.93 56.60 25.55
N THR A 676 -24.45 56.85 24.31
CA THR A 676 -25.06 56.82 22.95
C THR A 676 -23.97 56.91 21.84
N GLU A 677 -24.34 56.60 20.59
CA GLU A 677 -23.75 57.03 19.28
C GLU A 677 -22.29 56.64 18.85
N LYS A 678 -22.19 55.99 17.67
CA LYS A 678 -21.34 56.19 16.44
C LYS A 678 -19.91 56.82 16.56
N GLU A 679 -18.90 56.58 15.69
CA GLU A 679 -18.78 56.26 14.24
C GLU A 679 -17.53 55.37 13.93
N ASP A 680 -17.28 55.06 12.64
CA ASP A 680 -16.13 54.28 12.12
C ASP A 680 -14.84 55.11 11.91
N GLU A 681 -13.65 54.46 11.92
CA GLU A 681 -12.66 54.47 10.80
C GLU A 681 -11.39 53.61 11.08
N GLU A 682 -10.69 53.21 10.02
CA GLU A 682 -9.37 52.52 10.09
C GLU A 682 -8.20 53.53 10.08
N SER A 683 -7.03 53.18 10.66
CA SER A 683 -5.75 53.21 9.91
C SER A 683 -4.46 52.79 10.67
N GLN A 684 -3.80 51.78 10.09
CA GLN A 684 -2.34 51.54 9.96
C GLN A 684 -1.37 51.39 11.18
N PRO A 685 -0.39 50.46 11.10
CA PRO A 685 0.72 50.28 12.06
C PRO A 685 2.10 50.73 11.52
N LYS A 686 3.16 50.75 12.36
CA LYS A 686 4.57 50.34 12.03
C LYS A 686 5.64 50.61 13.14
N GLU A 687 6.56 49.65 13.33
CA GLU A 687 8.04 49.77 13.43
C GLU A 687 8.72 50.66 14.54
N GLU A 688 9.97 50.48 15.02
CA GLU A 688 10.94 49.35 14.99
C GLU A 688 12.07 49.44 16.08
N ARG A 689 12.61 48.27 16.49
CA ARG A 689 14.05 47.92 16.74
C ARG A 689 15.01 48.66 17.74
N ARG A 690 15.62 47.79 18.58
CA ARG A 690 17.09 47.51 18.75
C ARG A 690 18.01 48.27 19.74
N THR A 691 18.37 47.55 20.82
CA THR A 691 19.74 47.13 21.27
C THR A 691 20.92 48.13 21.39
N ARG A 692 21.73 48.00 22.48
CA ARG A 692 23.14 47.47 22.43
C ARG A 692 23.95 47.55 23.76
N ARG A 693 24.52 46.39 24.19
CA ARG A 693 25.92 46.13 24.68
C ARG A 693 26.42 46.92 25.95
N ARG A 694 27.49 46.55 26.69
CA ARG A 694 28.77 45.84 26.34
C ARG A 694 29.62 45.41 27.59
N LYS A 695 30.17 44.17 27.60
CA LYS A 695 31.50 43.70 28.13
C LYS A 695 31.92 43.96 29.62
N LYS A 696 32.22 42.91 30.41
CA LYS A 696 33.54 42.20 30.65
C LYS A 696 34.56 42.94 31.57
N ALA A 697 35.37 42.30 32.43
CA ALA A 697 35.43 40.88 32.88
C ALA A 697 36.50 40.66 34.00
N ARG A 698 36.53 39.42 34.51
CA ARG A 698 37.49 38.75 35.41
C ARG A 698 37.40 39.13 36.90
N THR A 699 37.62 38.19 37.81
CA THR A 699 37.62 36.70 37.66
C THR A 699 36.14 36.18 37.69
N GLY A 700 35.74 34.94 37.94
CA GLY A 700 36.47 33.68 38.12
C GLY A 700 36.86 33.35 39.57
N ASP A 701 37.11 32.10 39.96
CA ASP A 701 36.95 30.78 39.31
C ASP A 701 36.88 29.76 40.51
N GLU A 702 36.06 28.71 40.61
CA GLU A 702 35.13 27.97 39.72
C GLU A 702 33.85 27.53 40.49
N GLY A 703 32.88 26.85 39.84
CA GLY A 703 32.06 25.81 40.50
C GLY A 703 30.62 26.08 40.98
N ASP A 704 29.78 26.82 40.23
CA ASP A 704 28.37 27.09 40.63
C ASP A 704 27.37 26.92 39.46
N SER A 705 26.18 26.36 39.73
CA SER A 705 24.96 26.50 38.92
C SER A 705 23.72 25.88 39.62
N TYR A 706 23.17 26.61 40.57
CA TYR A 706 21.72 26.65 40.80
C TYR A 706 21.21 27.94 40.13
N ASP A 707 20.22 27.87 39.24
CA ASP A 707 19.75 29.07 38.50
C ASP A 707 18.46 29.65 39.12
N PRO A 708 18.48 30.83 39.78
CA PRO A 708 17.35 31.32 40.56
C PRO A 708 16.40 32.20 39.74
N TYR A 709 15.23 31.66 39.42
CA TYR A 709 14.02 32.43 39.13
C TYR A 709 12.94 32.21 40.22
N ASN A 710 13.34 32.32 41.49
CA ASN A 710 12.40 32.38 42.62
C ASN A 710 12.82 33.41 43.67
N PHE A 711 12.19 34.58 43.57
CA PHE A 711 11.99 35.64 44.56
C PHE A 711 10.58 36.18 44.23
N SER A 712 9.70 36.58 45.14
CA SER A 712 9.71 36.71 46.62
C SER A 712 8.23 36.93 47.04
N ASP A 713 7.76 36.69 48.27
CA ASP A 713 8.39 36.22 49.53
C ASP A 713 7.36 35.38 50.33
N ALA A 714 7.77 34.93 51.53
CA ALA A 714 7.00 34.33 52.62
C ALA A 714 5.77 35.19 53.06
N GLU A 715 4.85 34.77 53.95
CA GLU A 715 4.88 33.82 55.10
C GLU A 715 3.55 32.99 55.11
N GLU A 716 3.33 31.90 55.86
CA GLU A 716 4.02 31.25 57.00
C GLU A 716 3.64 29.73 57.04
N GLU A 717 4.36 28.84 57.75
CA GLU A 717 4.11 27.37 57.75
C GLU A 717 4.42 26.67 59.10
N MET A 718 3.95 25.41 59.26
CA MET A 718 4.34 24.35 60.23
C MET A 718 3.64 24.35 61.62
N PRO A 719 3.62 23.22 62.39
CA PRO A 719 4.18 21.86 62.15
C PRO A 719 3.20 20.66 62.37
N GLU A 720 3.68 19.42 62.12
CA GLU A 720 3.01 18.12 62.38
C GLU A 720 3.88 17.13 63.22
N VAL A 721 3.36 15.90 63.49
CA VAL A 721 4.07 14.65 63.91
C VAL A 721 4.40 14.57 65.44
N GLN A 722 4.23 13.50 66.25
CA GLN A 722 3.94 12.03 66.16
C GLN A 722 3.06 11.58 67.40
N ALA A 723 2.87 10.35 67.94
CA ALA A 723 3.35 8.96 67.72
C ALA A 723 2.51 7.86 68.43
N HIS A 724 2.56 6.63 67.88
CA HIS A 724 2.40 5.29 68.51
C HIS A 724 1.09 4.82 69.21
N THR A 725 1.00 3.49 69.40
CA THR A 725 -0.20 2.67 69.73
C THR A 725 0.04 1.72 70.94
N PRO A 726 -1.02 1.15 71.57
CA PRO A 726 -1.35 -0.28 71.34
C PRO A 726 -2.89 -0.62 71.36
N LYS A 727 -3.30 -1.89 71.63
CA LYS A 727 -4.59 -2.50 71.19
C LYS A 727 -5.56 -2.99 72.30
N THR A 728 -6.89 -2.93 72.01
CA THR A 728 -8.00 -3.89 72.34
C THR A 728 -8.36 -4.17 73.84
N PRO A 729 -9.60 -4.63 74.19
CA PRO A 729 -10.61 -5.36 73.39
C PRO A 729 -12.11 -4.94 73.52
N GLU A 730 -12.97 -5.66 72.77
CA GLU A 730 -14.36 -6.18 73.02
C GLU A 730 -15.28 -5.58 74.13
N ALA A 731 -16.63 -5.50 73.98
CA ALA A 731 -17.57 -5.73 72.85
C ALA A 731 -19.04 -5.30 73.16
N SER A 732 -19.90 -5.34 72.12
CA SER A 732 -21.37 -5.61 72.14
C SER A 732 -22.45 -4.50 72.23
N ALA A 733 -23.46 -4.67 71.35
CA ALA A 733 -24.91 -4.39 71.48
C ALA A 733 -25.53 -2.99 71.17
N SER A 734 -26.42 -2.97 70.16
CA SER A 734 -27.48 -1.97 69.84
C SER A 734 -27.06 -0.53 69.48
N GLY A 735 -27.79 0.21 68.62
CA GLY A 735 -28.94 -0.15 67.77
C GLY A 735 -29.63 1.08 67.16
N GLU A 736 -29.87 1.07 65.83
CA GLU A 736 -30.56 2.12 65.02
C GLU A 736 -29.87 3.51 64.99
N ALA A 737 -30.10 4.41 64.01
CA ALA A 737 -31.00 4.37 62.85
C ALA A 737 -30.26 4.82 61.56
N LYS A 738 -30.73 4.37 60.39
CA LYS A 738 -30.18 4.78 59.08
C LYS A 738 -30.83 6.09 58.60
N LYS A 739 -30.04 6.99 58.00
CA LYS A 739 -30.57 7.93 56.99
C LYS A 739 -30.82 7.15 55.70
N SER A 740 -31.99 7.32 55.08
CA SER A 740 -32.35 6.70 53.81
C SER A 740 -32.33 7.72 52.69
N GLU A 741 -31.40 7.58 51.75
CA GLU A 741 -31.35 8.36 50.52
C GLU A 741 -32.42 7.86 49.53
N LEU A 742 -33.06 8.75 48.78
CA LEU A 742 -34.01 8.36 47.72
C LEU A 742 -33.24 7.96 46.46
N ALA A 743 -33.60 6.81 45.88
CA ALA A 743 -32.98 6.34 44.64
C ALA A 743 -33.43 7.17 43.42
N GLU A 744 -32.48 7.61 42.59
CA GLU A 744 -32.73 8.35 41.35
C GLU A 744 -33.90 7.86 40.46
N PRO A 745 -34.07 6.54 40.17
CA PRO A 745 -35.18 6.10 39.32
C PRO A 745 -36.56 6.45 39.89
N ARG A 746 -36.72 6.45 41.22
CA ARG A 746 -37.96 6.83 41.92
C ARG A 746 -38.24 8.32 41.76
N LEU A 747 -37.18 9.15 41.77
CA LEU A 747 -37.25 10.60 41.54
C LEU A 747 -37.55 10.93 40.06
N LYS A 748 -36.98 10.18 39.11
CA LYS A 748 -37.30 10.28 37.67
C LYS A 748 -38.76 9.92 37.37
N ALA A 749 -39.30 8.86 37.99
CA ALA A 749 -40.72 8.51 37.88
C ALA A 749 -41.65 9.61 38.44
N PHE A 750 -41.30 10.17 39.60
CA PHE A 750 -42.01 11.30 40.21
C PHE A 750 -42.02 12.54 39.29
N LYS A 751 -40.88 12.91 38.70
CA LYS A 751 -40.78 14.02 37.73
C LYS A 751 -41.67 13.81 36.49
N ALA A 752 -41.80 12.57 35.99
CA ALA A 752 -42.68 12.26 34.87
C ALA A 752 -44.17 12.44 35.24
N CYS A 753 -44.61 11.85 36.35
CA CYS A 753 -46.01 11.95 36.81
C CYS A 753 -46.41 13.40 37.09
N LEU A 754 -45.52 14.18 37.73
CA LEU A 754 -45.74 15.61 38.00
C LEU A 754 -45.98 16.39 36.70
N LEU A 755 -45.19 16.13 35.66
CA LEU A 755 -45.31 16.81 34.36
C LEU A 755 -46.63 16.45 33.64
N GLU A 756 -47.13 15.21 33.79
CA GLU A 756 -48.44 14.82 33.28
C GLU A 756 -49.60 15.49 34.04
N VAL A 757 -49.51 15.62 35.38
CA VAL A 757 -50.49 16.35 36.19
C VAL A 757 -50.57 17.82 35.77
N PHE A 758 -49.44 18.50 35.53
CA PHE A 758 -49.43 19.88 35.02
C PHE A 758 -50.00 20.01 33.59
N LYS A 759 -49.76 19.03 32.70
CA LYS A 759 -50.41 18.99 31.37
C LYS A 759 -51.92 18.84 31.47
N ALA A 760 -52.39 17.97 32.36
CA ALA A 760 -53.81 17.67 32.55
C ALA A 760 -54.58 18.79 33.26
N SER A 761 -53.95 19.52 34.19
CA SER A 761 -54.57 20.67 34.88
C SER A 761 -54.60 21.94 34.04
N HIS A 762 -53.67 22.09 33.08
CA HIS A 762 -53.49 23.29 32.25
C HIS A 762 -53.27 24.59 33.05
N ALA A 763 -52.84 24.48 34.31
CA ALA A 763 -52.63 25.59 35.23
C ALA A 763 -51.17 25.66 35.69
N GLN A 764 -50.62 26.88 35.79
CA GLN A 764 -49.23 27.10 36.25
C GLN A 764 -49.03 26.88 37.76
N SER A 765 -50.12 26.67 38.52
CA SER A 765 -50.08 26.35 39.94
C SER A 765 -50.98 25.16 40.28
N VAL A 766 -50.49 24.28 41.17
CA VAL A 766 -51.21 23.10 41.65
C VAL A 766 -51.03 22.98 43.17
N GLY A 767 -52.13 22.79 43.90
CA GLY A 767 -52.11 22.55 45.34
C GLY A 767 -51.64 21.13 45.69
N LEU A 768 -50.78 21.01 46.70
CA LEU A 768 -50.09 19.76 47.07
C LEU A 768 -51.04 18.58 47.36
N LYS A 769 -52.27 18.84 47.83
CA LYS A 769 -53.29 17.82 48.10
C LYS A 769 -53.78 17.12 46.82
N ASN A 770 -54.14 17.90 45.79
CA ASN A 770 -54.63 17.36 44.52
C ASN A 770 -53.52 16.56 43.80
N MET A 771 -52.28 17.04 43.92
CA MET A 771 -51.08 16.37 43.40
C MET A 771 -50.82 15.03 44.12
N MET A 772 -51.02 14.95 45.45
CA MET A 772 -50.95 13.70 46.20
C MET A 772 -52.03 12.68 45.79
N GLU A 773 -53.27 13.12 45.59
CA GLU A 773 -54.36 12.24 45.10
C GLU A 773 -54.09 11.72 43.68
N SER A 774 -53.48 12.54 42.82
CA SER A 774 -53.10 12.11 41.46
C SER A 774 -51.94 11.10 41.48
N ILE A 775 -50.85 11.39 42.19
CA ILE A 775 -49.65 10.53 42.19
C ILE A 775 -49.92 9.14 42.78
N ASN A 776 -50.77 9.05 43.80
CA ASN A 776 -51.17 7.78 44.42
C ASN A 776 -52.25 7.01 43.62
N ARG A 777 -52.77 7.57 42.52
CA ARG A 777 -53.75 6.88 41.65
C ARG A 777 -53.08 5.97 40.63
N ASP A 778 -51.95 6.40 40.07
CA ASP A 778 -51.32 5.77 38.91
C ASP A 778 -50.06 4.95 39.27
N ASN A 779 -49.67 4.88 40.55
CA ASN A 779 -48.51 4.13 41.05
C ASN A 779 -48.91 2.97 41.98
N PRO A 780 -48.23 1.80 41.91
CA PRO A 780 -48.51 0.64 42.76
C PRO A 780 -47.92 0.74 44.18
N GLU A 781 -46.98 1.67 44.41
CA GLU A 781 -46.51 2.04 45.74
C GLU A 781 -46.94 3.48 46.06
N PRO A 782 -47.63 3.73 47.18
CA PRO A 782 -48.00 5.09 47.58
C PRO A 782 -46.78 5.84 48.13
N PHE A 783 -46.58 7.09 47.69
CA PHE A 783 -45.47 7.93 48.16
C PHE A 783 -45.78 8.54 49.54
N SER A 784 -44.82 8.50 50.47
CA SER A 784 -44.98 9.18 51.76
C SER A 784 -44.88 10.70 51.63
N LEU A 785 -45.59 11.43 52.49
CA LEU A 785 -45.51 12.91 52.56
C LEU A 785 -44.07 13.41 52.77
N SER A 786 -43.24 12.63 53.46
CA SER A 786 -41.80 12.85 53.62
C SER A 786 -41.03 12.74 52.29
N GLU A 787 -41.24 11.67 51.50
CA GLU A 787 -40.60 11.51 50.19
C GLU A 787 -41.02 12.63 49.22
N VAL A 788 -42.32 12.97 49.19
CA VAL A 788 -42.82 14.04 48.33
C VAL A 788 -42.19 15.39 48.70
N LYS A 789 -42.13 15.75 50.00
CA LYS A 789 -41.49 17.01 50.41
C LYS A 789 -39.97 17.03 50.17
N MET A 790 -39.27 15.90 50.31
CA MET A 790 -37.85 15.79 49.93
C MET A 790 -37.62 15.90 48.41
N ALA A 791 -38.47 15.28 47.60
CA ALA A 791 -38.38 15.38 46.14
C ALA A 791 -38.70 16.80 45.65
N LEU A 792 -39.69 17.47 46.23
CA LEU A 792 -40.00 18.87 45.93
C LEU A 792 -38.86 19.82 46.34
N ALA A 793 -38.20 19.59 47.49
CA ALA A 793 -37.04 20.37 47.90
C ALA A 793 -35.87 20.23 46.89
N HIS A 794 -35.52 19.01 46.49
CA HIS A 794 -34.50 18.80 45.44
C HIS A 794 -34.88 19.45 44.11
N MET A 795 -36.18 19.48 43.76
CA MET A 795 -36.65 20.16 42.54
C MET A 795 -36.66 21.69 42.65
N GLN A 796 -36.72 22.24 43.87
CA GLN A 796 -36.55 23.66 44.15
C GLN A 796 -35.07 24.04 44.09
N ASP A 797 -34.17 23.20 44.62
CA ASP A 797 -32.71 23.35 44.46
C ASP A 797 -32.28 23.25 42.98
N ASP A 798 -32.90 22.33 42.20
CA ASP A 798 -32.75 22.23 40.74
C ASP A 798 -33.29 23.48 39.98
N ASN A 799 -33.98 24.40 40.65
CA ASN A 799 -34.71 25.53 40.07
C ASN A 799 -35.75 25.11 39.01
N GLN A 800 -36.47 23.99 39.24
CA GLN A 800 -37.50 23.47 38.33
C GLN A 800 -38.93 23.81 38.79
N ILE A 801 -39.12 24.13 40.07
CA ILE A 801 -40.39 24.54 40.68
C ILE A 801 -40.14 25.56 41.79
N MET A 802 -41.13 26.42 42.07
CA MET A 802 -41.22 27.21 43.29
C MET A 802 -42.34 26.64 44.18
N VAL A 803 -42.08 26.51 45.48
CA VAL A 803 -43.10 26.06 46.45
C VAL A 803 -43.36 27.18 47.47
N SER A 804 -44.62 27.56 47.64
CA SER A 804 -45.08 28.56 48.61
C SER A 804 -46.44 28.14 49.16
N ASP A 805 -46.60 28.12 50.49
CA ASP A 805 -47.86 27.84 51.20
C ASP A 805 -48.63 26.59 50.72
N ASP A 806 -47.91 25.45 50.60
CA ASP A 806 -48.38 24.16 50.06
C ASP A 806 -48.98 24.24 48.62
N ILE A 807 -48.66 25.29 47.86
CA ILE A 807 -48.90 25.44 46.41
C ILE A 807 -47.57 25.32 45.66
N ILE A 808 -47.57 24.53 44.58
CA ILE A 808 -46.43 24.33 43.69
C ILE A 808 -46.67 25.15 42.42
N PHE A 809 -45.70 26.00 42.07
CA PHE A 809 -45.64 26.77 40.83
C PHE A 809 -44.53 26.21 39.94
N LEU A 810 -44.80 26.11 38.65
CA LEU A 810 -43.79 25.72 37.65
C LEU A 810 -43.09 26.98 37.09
N ILE A 811 -41.76 26.93 36.96
CA ILE A 811 -40.92 28.04 36.49
C ILE A 811 -40.72 27.96 34.97
#